data_AF-A0A2V5M090-F1
#
_entry.id   AF-A0A2V5M090-F1
#
_cell.length_a   1.000
_cell.length_b   1.000
_cell.length_c   1.000
_cell.angle_alpha   90.00
_cell.angle_beta   90.00
_cell.angle_gamma   90.00
#
_symmetry.space_group_name_H-M   'P 1'
#
loop_
_entity.id
_entity.type
_entity.pdbx_description
1 polymer ?
#
loop_
_entity_poly.entity_id
_entity_poly.type
_entity_poly.pdbx_seq_one_letter_code
_entity_poly.pdbx_strand_id
1 'polypeptide(L)'
;MVTRLLHRCGLELGPESDLMAPQADNPEGFWEHLGFVALNDKLLAALGGAWDLPPRPDESFTGPQLNPLRLKARLLIEGFAPASVWGWKDPRNSLTLPFWQDLLPGLRTLIVVRNPLEVAHSMRERNGTSYSFALRLWEIYNRRLVEVANEKDRLVTRYDAFFEDTESELRKILQFADLKDTELRNAAGLVSTRRRHTHFTIDDLIDADVSAEVIELYRSLIAEASPTKTRVAKATSRRDTSSETDLLPGSVSRVNTFVPERLAQIEHLYGELLSQAEARHRVEIEKLKAQIEEISAHYTGEVKQLRDRIMQINELLRARSISLAENESRAQDLQNRLRKQLQATKRLSRILDDASNAAAQLRSSLRWQIANPVAALKAKISPKKSKDLLGYGHLEKAISSYEKWRVAHSEITAIDDEIQSLLSGIASAPERHSATTTAGTASAFAPPVPTRPIEFPVHKQVDVSIVIPVFNQFHFTQACLGSIQENQGAERFEVIVVDDCSTDATPEAISQLPGVIYLRNETNSGFIAACNRGAEKARGKYLVFLNNDTLVKAGWLKALLDTFAEQPGTGIVGAKLLYPDGRLQEAGGIIWQDASGWNYGKFDDPQKPEYNYLREVDYCSAAALMIPKALFESVGGFDASYAPAYYEDTDLAFKVRQAGYKVLYQPLSEVIHYEGATGGTDLSIGTKKHQDINRSR
;
A
#
# COMPACT_ATOMS: atom_id res chain seq x y z
N MET A 1 -23.17 -10.76 -18.06
CA MET A 1 -24.38 -11.47 -18.55
C MET A 1 -25.61 -11.20 -17.69
N VAL A 2 -25.75 -11.75 -16.47
CA VAL A 2 -27.01 -11.67 -15.69
C VAL A 2 -27.49 -10.24 -15.45
N THR A 3 -26.61 -9.32 -15.03
CA THR A 3 -26.95 -7.90 -14.83
C THR A 3 -27.53 -7.24 -16.08
N ARG A 4 -27.00 -7.56 -17.27
CA ARG A 4 -27.51 -7.09 -18.57
C ARG A 4 -28.92 -7.61 -18.86
N LEU A 5 -29.20 -8.87 -18.50
CA LEU A 5 -30.53 -9.46 -18.65
C LEU A 5 -31.55 -8.75 -17.75
N LEU A 6 -31.18 -8.48 -16.49
CA LEU A 6 -32.05 -7.78 -15.55
C LEU A 6 -32.29 -6.33 -15.95
N HIS A 7 -31.26 -5.64 -16.45
CA HIS A 7 -31.41 -4.29 -16.98
C HIS A 7 -32.41 -4.22 -18.14
N ARG A 8 -32.36 -5.21 -19.05
CA ARG A 8 -33.36 -5.35 -20.13
C ARG A 8 -34.78 -5.60 -19.61
N CYS A 9 -34.92 -6.23 -18.45
CA CYS A 9 -36.21 -6.44 -17.79
C CYS A 9 -36.63 -5.27 -16.86
N GLY A 10 -35.91 -4.13 -16.92
CA GLY A 10 -36.30 -2.90 -16.23
C GLY A 10 -35.57 -2.62 -14.91
N LEU A 11 -34.46 -3.31 -14.61
CA LEU A 11 -33.60 -2.95 -13.48
C LEU A 11 -32.81 -1.67 -13.81
N GLU A 12 -33.06 -0.58 -13.09
CA GLU A 12 -32.25 0.64 -13.19
C GLU A 12 -30.85 0.41 -12.62
N LEU A 13 -29.81 0.77 -13.39
CA LEU A 13 -28.40 0.60 -13.01
C LEU A 13 -27.65 1.92 -12.91
N GLY A 14 -28.30 3.05 -13.23
CA GLY A 14 -27.70 4.37 -13.32
C GLY A 14 -27.43 4.75 -14.78
N PRO A 15 -27.03 6.02 -15.02
CA PRO A 15 -26.72 6.48 -16.38
C PRO A 15 -25.55 5.67 -16.97
N GLU A 16 -25.59 5.43 -18.29
CA GLU A 16 -24.54 4.64 -18.96
C GLU A 16 -23.13 5.22 -18.78
N SER A 17 -23.01 6.55 -18.59
CA SER A 17 -21.74 7.24 -18.29
C SER A 17 -21.09 6.78 -16.98
N ASP A 18 -21.89 6.26 -16.06
CA ASP A 18 -21.45 5.87 -14.71
C ASP A 18 -21.25 4.35 -14.61
N LEU A 19 -21.46 3.62 -15.71
CA LEU A 19 -21.17 2.20 -15.83
C LEU A 19 -19.76 1.98 -16.38
N MET A 20 -19.08 0.96 -15.86
CA MET A 20 -17.75 0.58 -16.33
C MET A 20 -17.77 0.18 -17.81
N ALA A 21 -16.91 0.84 -18.59
CA ALA A 21 -16.80 0.61 -20.03
C ALA A 21 -16.40 -0.84 -20.36
N PRO A 22 -16.80 -1.37 -21.53
CA PRO A 22 -16.31 -2.65 -22.04
C PRO A 22 -14.78 -2.69 -22.13
N GLN A 23 -14.19 -3.82 -21.80
CA GLN A 23 -12.75 -4.08 -21.90
C GLN A 23 -12.48 -5.22 -22.89
N ALA A 24 -11.23 -5.39 -23.31
CA ALA A 24 -10.86 -6.41 -24.30
C ALA A 24 -11.17 -7.85 -23.84
N ASP A 25 -11.06 -8.11 -22.54
CA ASP A 25 -11.39 -9.38 -21.87
C ASP A 25 -12.89 -9.54 -21.58
N ASN A 26 -13.66 -8.44 -21.60
CA ASN A 26 -15.11 -8.43 -21.45
C ASN A 26 -15.78 -7.40 -22.37
N PRO A 27 -15.93 -7.72 -23.67
CA PRO A 27 -16.44 -6.80 -24.68
C PRO A 27 -17.92 -6.45 -24.51
N GLU A 28 -18.64 -7.12 -23.61
CA GLU A 28 -20.03 -6.80 -23.28
C GLU A 28 -20.17 -5.84 -22.09
N GLY A 29 -19.07 -5.39 -21.49
CA GLY A 29 -19.09 -4.53 -20.30
C GLY A 29 -19.22 -5.32 -19.00
N PHE A 30 -18.69 -4.76 -17.91
CA PHE A 30 -18.81 -5.36 -16.57
C PHE A 30 -20.17 -5.07 -15.90
N TRP A 31 -20.90 -4.07 -16.41
CA TRP A 31 -22.17 -3.58 -15.86
C TRP A 31 -22.06 -3.22 -14.37
N GLU A 32 -20.89 -2.71 -13.99
CA GLU A 32 -20.57 -2.24 -12.63
C GLU A 32 -20.71 -0.73 -12.59
N HIS A 33 -21.44 -0.21 -11.61
CA HIS A 33 -21.60 1.22 -11.42
C HIS A 33 -20.38 1.80 -10.67
N LEU A 34 -19.66 2.71 -11.30
CA LEU A 34 -18.37 3.23 -10.84
C LEU A 34 -18.43 3.85 -9.44
N GLY A 35 -19.55 4.51 -9.10
CA GLY A 35 -19.77 5.06 -7.76
C GLY A 35 -19.80 4.00 -6.65
N PHE A 36 -20.42 2.84 -6.91
CA PHE A 36 -20.49 1.75 -5.93
C PHE A 36 -19.14 1.05 -5.81
N VAL A 37 -18.44 0.85 -6.94
CA VAL A 37 -17.07 0.28 -6.96
C VAL A 37 -16.12 1.14 -6.14
N ALA A 38 -16.10 2.46 -6.39
CA ALA A 38 -15.23 3.39 -5.67
C ALA A 38 -15.53 3.46 -4.16
N LEU A 39 -16.81 3.30 -3.76
CA LEU A 39 -17.18 3.23 -2.35
C LEU A 39 -16.76 1.91 -1.71
N ASN A 40 -16.96 0.79 -2.39
CA ASN A 40 -16.53 -0.52 -1.90
C ASN A 40 -15.02 -0.58 -1.69
N ASP A 41 -14.22 -0.09 -2.63
CA ASP A 41 -12.76 -0.02 -2.47
C ASP A 41 -12.36 0.83 -1.25
N LYS A 42 -13.00 1.99 -1.05
CA LYS A 42 -12.75 2.85 0.12
C LYS A 42 -13.18 2.21 1.43
N LEU A 43 -14.28 1.44 1.44
CA LEU A 43 -14.75 0.71 2.61
C LEU A 43 -13.76 -0.38 3.01
N LEU A 44 -13.29 -1.18 2.05
CA LEU A 44 -12.30 -2.22 2.30
C LEU A 44 -10.98 -1.62 2.81
N ALA A 45 -10.51 -0.55 2.18
CA ALA A 45 -9.29 0.15 2.61
C ALA A 45 -9.40 0.72 4.03
N ALA A 46 -10.57 1.25 4.40
CA ALA A 46 -10.82 1.74 5.75
C ALA A 46 -10.82 0.64 6.83
N LEU A 47 -11.01 -0.61 6.41
CA LEU A 47 -10.89 -1.82 7.23
C LEU A 47 -9.51 -2.52 7.03
N GLY A 48 -8.52 -1.80 6.51
CA GLY A 48 -7.17 -2.34 6.32
C GLY A 48 -7.07 -3.50 5.32
N GLY A 49 -8.08 -3.67 4.46
CA GLY A 49 -8.14 -4.72 3.44
C GLY A 49 -8.31 -4.18 2.02
N ALA A 50 -8.41 -5.11 1.08
CA ALA A 50 -8.66 -4.88 -0.33
C ALA A 50 -9.47 -6.06 -0.91
N TRP A 51 -9.76 -6.04 -2.21
CA TRP A 51 -10.52 -7.11 -2.85
C TRP A 51 -9.74 -8.44 -2.89
N ASP A 52 -8.42 -8.36 -3.03
CA ASP A 52 -7.44 -9.45 -3.09
C ASP A 52 -6.87 -9.82 -1.72
N LEU A 53 -6.99 -8.92 -0.75
CA LEU A 53 -6.70 -9.17 0.66
C LEU A 53 -7.91 -8.76 1.53
N PRO A 54 -8.96 -9.60 1.59
CA PRO A 54 -10.16 -9.27 2.36
C PRO A 54 -9.84 -8.94 3.84
N PRO A 55 -10.48 -7.91 4.43
CA PRO A 55 -10.29 -7.53 5.84
C PRO A 55 -10.69 -8.66 6.79
N ARG A 56 -10.40 -8.64 8.09
CA ARG A 56 -10.77 -9.80 8.95
C ARG A 56 -12.29 -9.89 9.19
N PRO A 57 -12.86 -11.09 9.44
CA PRO A 57 -14.31 -11.27 9.62
C PRO A 57 -14.90 -10.54 10.83
N ASP A 58 -14.09 -10.24 11.85
CA ASP A 58 -14.49 -9.59 13.10
C ASP A 58 -14.50 -8.05 13.03
N GLU A 59 -14.12 -7.47 11.89
CA GLU A 59 -14.08 -6.02 11.73
C GLU A 59 -15.48 -5.44 11.48
N SER A 60 -15.84 -4.46 12.31
CA SER A 60 -17.20 -3.92 12.33
C SER A 60 -17.40 -2.75 11.35
N PHE A 61 -18.41 -2.89 10.49
CA PHE A 61 -18.93 -1.79 9.66
C PHE A 61 -19.75 -0.76 10.45
N THR A 62 -19.81 -0.81 11.78
CA THR A 62 -20.53 0.17 12.63
C THR A 62 -19.67 1.32 13.13
N GLY A 63 -18.35 1.28 12.88
CA GLY A 63 -17.42 2.28 13.40
C GLY A 63 -17.70 3.72 12.91
N PRO A 64 -17.45 4.75 13.74
CA PRO A 64 -17.65 6.15 13.37
C PRO A 64 -16.72 6.63 12.24
N GLN A 65 -15.57 5.97 12.05
CA GLN A 65 -14.62 6.25 10.96
C GLN A 65 -15.25 6.08 9.57
N LEU A 66 -16.32 5.28 9.45
CA LEU A 66 -17.04 5.07 8.19
C LEU A 66 -18.15 6.11 7.95
N ASN A 67 -18.41 7.04 8.87
CA ASN A 67 -19.47 8.04 8.72
C ASN A 67 -19.36 8.88 7.43
N PRO A 68 -18.17 9.35 7.01
CA PRO A 68 -18.03 10.06 5.73
C PRO A 68 -18.42 9.19 4.53
N LEU A 69 -18.15 7.88 4.59
CA LEU A 69 -18.51 6.94 3.54
C LEU A 69 -20.01 6.64 3.55
N ARG A 70 -20.65 6.56 4.74
CA ARG A 70 -22.11 6.45 4.86
C ARG A 70 -22.81 7.64 4.21
N LEU A 71 -22.31 8.87 4.42
CA LEU A 71 -22.89 10.06 3.79
C LEU A 71 -22.79 10.00 2.27
N LYS A 72 -21.62 9.64 1.74
CA LYS A 72 -21.43 9.48 0.28
C LYS A 72 -22.30 8.38 -0.30
N ALA A 73 -22.43 7.27 0.39
CA ALA A 73 -23.31 6.17 0.00
C ALA A 73 -24.78 6.62 -0.07
N ARG A 74 -25.26 7.40 0.91
CA ARG A 74 -26.63 7.96 0.88
C ARG A 74 -26.86 8.87 -0.33
N LEU A 75 -25.92 9.77 -0.62
CA LEU A 75 -26.01 10.64 -1.80
C LEU A 75 -26.02 9.83 -3.11
N LEU A 76 -25.23 8.76 -3.18
CA LEU A 76 -25.24 7.87 -4.34
C LEU A 76 -26.59 7.17 -4.50
N ILE A 77 -27.14 6.64 -3.40
CA ILE A 77 -28.46 6.00 -3.36
C ILE A 77 -29.58 6.97 -3.77
N GLU A 78 -29.54 8.22 -3.31
CA GLU A 78 -30.51 9.26 -3.67
C GLU A 78 -30.57 9.50 -5.19
N GLY A 79 -29.47 9.30 -5.91
CA GLY A 79 -29.42 9.35 -7.38
C GLY A 79 -30.37 8.37 -8.08
N PHE A 80 -30.77 7.29 -7.40
CA PHE A 80 -31.66 6.25 -7.91
C PHE A 80 -33.12 6.42 -7.47
N ALA A 81 -33.43 7.44 -6.67
CA ALA A 81 -34.78 7.69 -6.14
C ALA A 81 -35.91 7.73 -7.20
N PRO A 82 -35.69 8.16 -8.47
CA PRO A 82 -36.74 8.16 -9.49
C PRO A 82 -37.16 6.76 -9.97
N ALA A 83 -36.35 5.72 -9.74
CA ALA A 83 -36.61 4.37 -10.26
C ALA A 83 -37.43 3.52 -9.28
N SER A 84 -38.40 2.77 -9.80
CA SER A 84 -39.23 1.86 -9.00
C SER A 84 -38.46 0.65 -8.49
N VAL A 85 -37.51 0.14 -9.29
CA VAL A 85 -36.62 -0.96 -8.94
C VAL A 85 -35.24 -0.64 -9.52
N TRP A 86 -34.24 -0.61 -8.65
CA TRP A 86 -32.85 -0.32 -9.02
C TRP A 86 -31.90 -1.27 -8.31
N GLY A 87 -30.67 -1.39 -8.82
CA GLY A 87 -29.64 -2.21 -8.21
C GLY A 87 -28.26 -1.95 -8.79
N TRP A 88 -27.26 -2.65 -8.26
CA TRP A 88 -25.90 -2.59 -8.77
C TRP A 88 -25.23 -3.96 -8.67
N LYS A 89 -24.16 -4.14 -9.44
CA LYS A 89 -23.30 -5.32 -9.39
C LYS A 89 -21.89 -4.87 -9.04
N ASP A 90 -21.29 -5.53 -8.06
CA ASP A 90 -19.87 -5.47 -7.71
C ASP A 90 -19.53 -6.74 -6.93
N PRO A 91 -18.52 -7.54 -7.33
CA PRO A 91 -18.08 -8.71 -6.57
C PRO A 91 -17.71 -8.39 -5.11
N ARG A 92 -17.19 -7.19 -4.83
CA ARG A 92 -16.79 -6.76 -3.48
C ARG A 92 -17.98 -6.64 -2.51
N ASN A 93 -19.20 -6.55 -3.04
CA ASN A 93 -20.40 -6.58 -2.21
C ASN A 93 -20.45 -7.82 -1.31
N SER A 94 -19.84 -8.95 -1.70
CA SER A 94 -19.68 -10.13 -0.84
C SER A 94 -18.98 -9.83 0.49
N LEU A 95 -18.07 -8.86 0.49
CA LEU A 95 -17.29 -8.45 1.65
C LEU A 95 -17.94 -7.26 2.38
N THR A 96 -18.58 -6.36 1.64
CA THR A 96 -19.13 -5.10 2.16
C THR A 96 -20.64 -5.13 2.41
N LEU A 97 -21.31 -6.28 2.20
CA LEU A 97 -22.74 -6.45 2.40
C LEU A 97 -23.27 -5.92 3.74
N PRO A 98 -22.60 -6.12 4.90
CA PRO A 98 -23.12 -5.62 6.17
C PRO A 98 -23.30 -4.09 6.18
N PHE A 99 -22.40 -3.35 5.53
CA PHE A 99 -22.49 -1.90 5.41
C PHE A 99 -23.70 -1.47 4.59
N TRP A 100 -23.96 -2.17 3.49
CA TRP A 100 -25.06 -1.83 2.59
C TRP A 100 -26.42 -2.21 3.19
N GLN A 101 -26.51 -3.33 3.92
CA GLN A 101 -27.73 -3.72 4.63
C GLN A 101 -28.11 -2.73 5.75
N ASP A 102 -27.11 -2.15 6.44
CA ASP A 102 -27.33 -1.10 7.43
C ASP A 102 -27.92 0.18 6.81
N LEU A 103 -27.46 0.54 5.60
CA LEU A 103 -27.97 1.71 4.88
C LEU A 103 -29.28 1.48 4.15
N LEU A 104 -29.54 0.24 3.71
CA LEU A 104 -30.72 -0.16 2.94
C LEU A 104 -31.44 -1.33 3.62
N PRO A 105 -32.24 -1.07 4.67
CA PRO A 105 -33.08 -2.09 5.27
C PRO A 105 -34.02 -2.70 4.21
N GLY A 106 -33.95 -4.02 4.01
CA GLY A 106 -34.71 -4.73 2.98
C GLY A 106 -33.98 -4.90 1.64
N LEU A 107 -32.67 -4.63 1.58
CA LEU A 107 -31.83 -4.93 0.42
C LEU A 107 -31.91 -6.42 0.04
N ARG A 108 -32.45 -6.70 -1.15
CA ARG A 108 -32.52 -8.04 -1.73
C ARG A 108 -31.19 -8.43 -2.39
N THR A 109 -30.65 -9.60 -2.07
CA THR A 109 -29.34 -10.07 -2.53
C THR A 109 -29.49 -11.24 -3.50
N LEU A 110 -29.16 -11.04 -4.77
CA LEU A 110 -29.07 -12.12 -5.76
C LEU A 110 -27.65 -12.71 -5.78
N ILE A 111 -27.52 -13.98 -5.44
CA ILE A 111 -26.25 -14.73 -5.44
C ILE A 111 -26.21 -15.65 -6.67
N VAL A 112 -25.32 -15.34 -7.60
CA VAL A 112 -25.10 -16.16 -8.80
C VAL A 112 -23.85 -17.01 -8.59
N VAL A 113 -24.04 -18.29 -8.30
CA VAL A 113 -22.96 -19.22 -7.96
C VAL A 113 -22.36 -19.79 -9.23
N ARG A 114 -21.05 -19.69 -9.34
CA ARG A 114 -20.25 -20.26 -10.43
C ARG A 114 -19.26 -21.27 -9.86
N ASN A 115 -18.96 -22.32 -10.65
CA ASN A 115 -18.00 -23.34 -10.26
C ASN A 115 -16.64 -22.69 -9.86
N PRO A 116 -16.04 -23.08 -8.71
CA PRO A 116 -14.78 -22.52 -8.23
C PRO A 116 -13.63 -22.58 -9.26
N LEU A 117 -13.49 -23.69 -10.00
CA LEU A 117 -12.45 -23.84 -11.02
C LEU A 117 -12.68 -22.96 -12.24
N GLU A 118 -13.94 -22.70 -12.60
CA GLU A 118 -14.23 -21.76 -13.67
C GLU A 118 -13.88 -20.32 -13.27
N VAL A 119 -14.13 -19.97 -12.00
CA VAL A 119 -13.71 -18.66 -11.46
C VAL A 119 -12.19 -18.57 -11.44
N ALA A 120 -11.51 -19.61 -10.94
CA ALA A 120 -10.05 -19.65 -10.89
C ALA A 120 -9.41 -19.58 -12.28
N HIS A 121 -9.94 -20.33 -13.25
CA HIS A 121 -9.53 -20.26 -14.65
C HIS A 121 -9.76 -18.85 -15.22
N SER A 122 -10.95 -18.27 -15.00
CA SER A 122 -11.26 -16.91 -15.46
C SER A 122 -10.34 -15.85 -14.85
N MET A 123 -9.95 -15.98 -13.57
CA MET A 123 -9.03 -15.05 -12.92
C MET A 123 -7.60 -15.22 -13.41
N ARG A 124 -7.18 -16.46 -13.71
CA ARG A 124 -5.87 -16.76 -14.29
C ARG A 124 -5.73 -16.15 -15.68
N GLU A 125 -6.72 -16.35 -16.54
CA GLU A 125 -6.72 -15.81 -17.90
C GLU A 125 -6.73 -14.27 -17.91
N ARG A 126 -7.42 -13.66 -16.93
CA ARG A 126 -7.55 -12.19 -16.86
C ARG A 126 -6.33 -11.49 -16.26
N ASN A 127 -5.80 -12.00 -15.14
CA ASN A 127 -4.82 -11.30 -14.31
C ASN A 127 -3.63 -12.17 -13.89
N GLY A 128 -3.42 -13.34 -14.52
CA GLY A 128 -2.31 -14.25 -14.19
C GLY A 128 -2.37 -14.86 -12.79
N THR A 129 -3.53 -14.81 -12.13
CA THR A 129 -3.72 -15.25 -10.74
C THR A 129 -3.53 -16.76 -10.60
N SER A 130 -2.89 -17.22 -9.51
CA SER A 130 -2.74 -18.65 -9.24
C SER A 130 -4.07 -19.32 -8.87
N TYR A 131 -4.24 -20.59 -9.22
CA TYR A 131 -5.45 -21.36 -8.88
C TYR A 131 -5.71 -21.41 -7.38
N SER A 132 -4.68 -21.66 -6.58
CA SER A 132 -4.80 -21.76 -5.12
C SER A 132 -5.30 -20.44 -4.51
N PHE A 133 -4.77 -19.31 -4.97
CA PHE A 133 -5.21 -18.00 -4.51
C PHE A 133 -6.64 -17.69 -4.95
N ALA A 134 -6.99 -17.99 -6.20
CA ALA A 134 -8.33 -17.74 -6.72
C ALA A 134 -9.39 -18.61 -6.03
N LEU A 135 -9.09 -19.89 -5.76
CA LEU A 135 -9.96 -20.78 -4.97
C LEU A 135 -10.14 -20.27 -3.54
N ARG A 136 -9.08 -19.75 -2.92
CA ARG A 136 -9.17 -19.16 -1.59
C ARG A 136 -10.02 -17.90 -1.56
N LEU A 137 -9.87 -17.02 -2.55
CA LEU A 137 -10.73 -15.84 -2.67
C LEU A 137 -12.18 -16.24 -2.91
N TRP A 138 -12.43 -17.22 -3.79
CA TRP A 138 -13.77 -17.76 -4.02
C TRP A 138 -14.41 -18.24 -2.72
N GLU A 139 -13.66 -18.99 -1.89
CA GLU A 139 -14.12 -19.47 -0.58
C GLU A 139 -14.49 -18.32 0.34
N ILE A 140 -13.60 -17.33 0.50
CA ILE A 140 -13.80 -16.20 1.42
C ILE A 140 -15.04 -15.39 1.03
N TYR A 141 -15.18 -15.06 -0.27
CA TYR A 141 -16.29 -14.25 -0.76
C TYR A 141 -17.63 -14.95 -0.59
N ASN A 142 -17.70 -16.22 -0.97
CA ASN A 142 -18.95 -16.98 -0.87
C ASN A 142 -19.32 -17.31 0.58
N ARG A 143 -18.34 -17.60 1.45
CA ARG A 143 -18.59 -17.85 2.87
C ARG A 143 -19.18 -16.62 3.55
N ARG A 144 -18.63 -15.42 3.30
CA ARG A 144 -19.17 -14.17 3.87
C ARG A 144 -20.58 -13.86 3.39
N LEU A 145 -20.86 -14.10 2.11
CA LEU A 145 -22.21 -13.95 1.59
C LEU A 145 -23.20 -14.83 2.36
N VAL A 146 -22.85 -16.10 2.59
CA VAL A 146 -23.74 -17.04 3.31
C VAL A 146 -23.92 -16.64 4.77
N GLU A 147 -22.86 -16.16 5.42
CA GLU A 147 -22.87 -15.73 6.83
C GLU A 147 -23.72 -14.45 7.06
N VAL A 148 -23.70 -13.51 6.11
CA VAL A 148 -24.30 -12.17 6.26
C VAL A 148 -25.66 -12.04 5.57
N ALA A 149 -25.83 -12.65 4.40
CA ALA A 149 -27.06 -12.48 3.63
C ALA A 149 -28.21 -13.23 4.31
N ASN A 150 -29.25 -12.50 4.71
CA ASN A 150 -30.45 -13.07 5.31
C ASN A 150 -31.14 -14.04 4.34
N GLU A 151 -31.46 -15.25 4.79
CA GLU A 151 -32.13 -16.29 3.98
C GLU A 151 -33.45 -15.80 3.37
N LYS A 152 -34.15 -14.87 4.01
CA LYS A 152 -35.42 -14.32 3.52
C LYS A 152 -35.24 -13.26 2.43
N ASP A 153 -34.10 -12.58 2.43
CA ASP A 153 -33.80 -11.46 1.54
C ASP A 153 -32.73 -11.83 0.50
N ARG A 154 -32.44 -13.12 0.32
CA ARG A 154 -31.49 -13.62 -0.68
C ARG A 154 -32.11 -14.65 -1.61
N LEU A 155 -31.62 -14.69 -2.84
CA LEU A 155 -31.91 -15.74 -3.81
C LEU A 155 -30.60 -16.29 -4.37
N VAL A 156 -30.41 -17.60 -4.25
CA VAL A 156 -29.26 -18.30 -4.86
C VAL A 156 -29.69 -18.92 -6.18
N THR A 157 -28.90 -18.70 -7.23
CA THR A 157 -29.07 -19.31 -8.56
C THR A 157 -27.72 -19.81 -9.09
N ARG A 158 -27.77 -20.79 -9.99
CA ARG A 158 -26.56 -21.36 -10.62
C ARG A 158 -26.29 -20.63 -11.92
N TYR A 159 -25.05 -20.22 -12.15
CA TYR A 159 -24.64 -19.62 -13.41
C TYR A 159 -24.96 -20.52 -14.62
N ASP A 160 -24.81 -21.84 -14.46
CA ASP A 160 -25.06 -22.82 -15.51
C ASP A 160 -26.54 -22.94 -15.89
N ALA A 161 -27.45 -22.69 -14.95
CA ALA A 161 -28.88 -22.82 -15.19
C ALA A 161 -29.38 -21.79 -16.23
N PHE A 162 -28.68 -20.67 -16.41
CA PHE A 162 -28.97 -19.71 -17.48
C PHE A 162 -28.66 -20.24 -18.88
N PHE A 163 -27.86 -21.28 -19.02
CA PHE A 163 -27.57 -21.93 -20.31
C PHE A 163 -28.42 -23.19 -20.52
N GLU A 164 -29.03 -23.73 -19.45
CA GLU A 164 -29.97 -24.86 -19.50
C GLU A 164 -31.39 -24.39 -19.83
N ASP A 165 -31.92 -23.45 -19.04
CA ASP A 165 -33.26 -22.88 -19.20
C ASP A 165 -33.26 -21.42 -18.71
N THR A 166 -32.80 -20.52 -19.59
CA THR A 166 -32.70 -19.08 -19.30
C THR A 166 -34.03 -18.47 -18.90
N GLU A 167 -35.12 -18.89 -19.56
CA GLU A 167 -36.44 -18.26 -19.40
C GLU A 167 -37.01 -18.58 -18.01
N SER A 168 -36.87 -19.83 -17.55
CA SER A 168 -37.32 -20.25 -16.23
C SER A 168 -36.48 -19.63 -15.11
N GLU A 169 -35.15 -19.60 -15.23
CA GLU A 169 -34.28 -18.97 -14.23
C GLU A 169 -34.47 -17.45 -14.17
N LEU A 170 -34.57 -16.78 -15.32
CA LEU A 170 -34.80 -15.34 -15.35
C LEU A 170 -36.14 -15.01 -14.68
N ARG A 171 -37.21 -15.78 -14.95
CA ARG A 171 -38.52 -15.60 -14.31
C ARG A 171 -38.45 -15.68 -12.78
N LYS A 172 -37.71 -16.66 -12.25
CA LYS A 172 -37.48 -16.82 -10.81
C LYS A 172 -36.83 -15.57 -10.20
N ILE A 173 -35.87 -14.98 -10.92
CA ILE A 173 -35.17 -13.77 -10.47
C ILE A 173 -36.05 -12.53 -10.60
N LEU A 174 -36.83 -12.39 -11.66
CA LEU A 174 -37.73 -11.24 -11.84
C LEU A 174 -38.80 -11.22 -10.73
N GLN A 175 -39.36 -12.38 -10.38
CA GLN A 175 -40.29 -12.51 -9.25
C GLN A 175 -39.63 -12.11 -7.92
N PHE A 176 -38.39 -12.54 -7.69
CA PHE A 176 -37.64 -12.16 -6.49
C PHE A 176 -37.27 -10.67 -6.47
N ALA A 177 -36.99 -10.06 -7.62
CA ALA A 177 -36.61 -8.66 -7.74
C ALA A 177 -37.80 -7.69 -7.88
N ASP A 178 -39.04 -8.20 -7.93
CA ASP A 178 -40.26 -7.43 -8.23
C ASP A 178 -40.20 -6.69 -9.58
N LEU A 179 -39.55 -7.32 -10.56
CA LEU A 179 -39.44 -6.84 -11.94
C LEU A 179 -40.54 -7.46 -12.82
N LYS A 180 -40.89 -6.76 -13.91
CA LYS A 180 -41.94 -7.20 -14.84
C LYS A 180 -41.38 -8.22 -15.85
N ASP A 181 -42.16 -9.25 -16.14
CA ASP A 181 -41.83 -10.28 -17.13
C ASP A 181 -42.04 -9.84 -18.60
N THR A 182 -42.29 -8.55 -18.87
CA THR A 182 -42.69 -8.07 -20.21
C THR A 182 -41.62 -8.28 -21.27
N GLU A 183 -40.34 -8.11 -20.92
CA GLU A 183 -39.19 -8.26 -21.83
C GLU A 183 -38.46 -9.60 -21.67
N LEU A 184 -39.02 -10.53 -20.90
CA LEU A 184 -38.35 -11.77 -20.49
C LEU A 184 -37.90 -12.63 -21.69
N ARG A 185 -38.74 -12.77 -22.73
CA ARG A 185 -38.37 -13.51 -23.95
C ARG A 185 -37.25 -12.84 -24.75
N ASN A 186 -37.30 -11.51 -24.87
CA ASN A 186 -36.28 -10.74 -25.57
C ASN A 186 -34.95 -10.78 -24.82
N ALA A 187 -34.99 -10.67 -23.49
CA ALA A 187 -33.81 -10.79 -22.64
C ALA A 187 -33.22 -12.20 -22.71
N ALA A 188 -34.04 -13.27 -22.60
CA ALA A 188 -33.57 -14.65 -22.70
C ALA A 188 -32.88 -14.94 -24.04
N GLY A 189 -33.36 -14.35 -25.14
CA GLY A 189 -32.73 -14.47 -26.46
C GLY A 189 -31.33 -13.86 -26.59
N LEU A 190 -30.87 -13.06 -25.61
CA LEU A 190 -29.52 -12.49 -25.60
C LEU A 190 -28.45 -13.48 -25.09
N VAL A 191 -28.85 -14.60 -24.48
CA VAL A 191 -27.89 -15.61 -23.99
C VAL A 191 -27.39 -16.43 -25.18
N SER A 192 -26.17 -16.14 -25.64
CA SER A 192 -25.53 -16.93 -26.69
C SER A 192 -24.91 -18.21 -26.09
N THR A 193 -25.38 -19.38 -26.52
CA THR A 193 -24.81 -20.69 -26.14
C THR A 193 -23.37 -20.90 -26.62
N ARG A 194 -22.90 -20.12 -27.61
CA ARG A 194 -21.57 -20.26 -28.25
C ARG A 194 -20.37 -19.71 -27.46
N ARG A 195 -20.54 -19.14 -26.27
CA ARG A 195 -19.44 -18.48 -25.50
C ARG A 195 -19.01 -19.20 -24.22
N ARG A 196 -19.49 -20.42 -23.96
CA ARG A 196 -19.00 -21.23 -22.84
C ARG A 196 -17.71 -21.93 -23.26
N HIS A 197 -16.57 -21.25 -23.10
CA HIS A 197 -15.26 -21.81 -23.47
C HIS A 197 -14.72 -22.82 -22.43
N THR A 198 -15.31 -22.89 -21.23
CA THR A 198 -14.85 -23.78 -20.15
C THR A 198 -16.03 -24.19 -19.24
N HIS A 199 -16.15 -25.48 -18.93
CA HIS A 199 -17.11 -26.05 -17.99
C HIS A 199 -16.36 -27.05 -17.09
N PHE A 200 -16.50 -26.90 -15.78
CA PHE A 200 -16.04 -27.88 -14.80
C PHE A 200 -17.20 -28.45 -13.98
N THR A 201 -17.14 -29.73 -13.67
CA THR A 201 -18.06 -30.49 -12.83
C THR A 201 -17.57 -30.52 -11.37
N ILE A 202 -18.35 -31.15 -10.48
CA ILE A 202 -17.89 -31.43 -9.12
C ILE A 202 -16.78 -32.49 -9.11
N ASP A 203 -16.83 -33.45 -10.03
CA ASP A 203 -15.79 -34.47 -10.15
C ASP A 203 -14.46 -33.83 -10.59
N ASP A 204 -14.51 -32.83 -11.47
CA ASP A 204 -13.32 -32.05 -11.84
C ASP A 204 -12.70 -31.28 -10.65
N LEU A 205 -13.51 -30.87 -9.65
CA LEU A 205 -12.99 -30.27 -8.42
C LEU A 205 -12.23 -31.28 -7.57
N ILE A 206 -12.72 -32.52 -7.52
CA ILE A 206 -12.09 -33.62 -6.78
C ILE A 206 -10.79 -34.03 -7.48
N ASP A 207 -10.83 -34.18 -8.80
CA ASP A 207 -9.67 -34.56 -9.62
C ASP A 207 -8.57 -33.50 -9.61
N ALA A 208 -8.94 -32.23 -9.44
CA ALA A 208 -8.02 -31.10 -9.30
C ALA A 208 -7.48 -30.89 -7.87
N ASP A 209 -7.75 -31.81 -6.94
CA ASP A 209 -7.30 -31.77 -5.54
C ASP A 209 -7.71 -30.46 -4.81
N VAL A 210 -8.92 -29.96 -5.11
CA VAL A 210 -9.49 -28.79 -4.43
C VAL A 210 -9.88 -29.15 -3.00
N SER A 211 -9.67 -28.23 -2.05
CA SER A 211 -9.93 -28.50 -0.63
C SER A 211 -11.39 -28.89 -0.37
N ALA A 212 -11.58 -29.78 0.62
CA ALA A 212 -12.90 -30.27 1.00
C ALA A 212 -13.84 -29.12 1.40
N GLU A 213 -13.32 -28.08 2.07
CA GLU A 213 -14.10 -26.91 2.50
C GLU A 213 -14.68 -26.12 1.32
N VAL A 214 -13.92 -25.99 0.23
CA VAL A 214 -14.38 -25.32 -1.00
C VAL A 214 -15.44 -26.16 -1.70
N ILE A 215 -15.23 -27.49 -1.77
CA ILE A 215 -16.18 -28.42 -2.39
C ILE A 215 -17.49 -28.45 -1.60
N GLU A 216 -17.44 -28.51 -0.27
CA GLU A 216 -18.62 -28.52 0.61
C GLU A 216 -19.40 -27.21 0.53
N LEU A 217 -18.71 -26.07 0.54
CA LEU A 217 -19.34 -24.75 0.37
C LEU A 217 -19.99 -24.62 -1.01
N TYR A 218 -19.35 -25.12 -2.07
CA TYR A 218 -19.95 -25.13 -3.39
C TYR A 218 -21.18 -26.02 -3.44
N ARG A 219 -21.12 -27.24 -2.87
CA ARG A 219 -22.26 -28.17 -2.82
C ARG A 219 -23.46 -27.57 -2.06
N SER A 220 -23.23 -26.89 -0.93
CA SER A 220 -24.31 -26.28 -0.15
C SER A 220 -25.01 -25.17 -0.92
N LEU A 221 -24.24 -24.30 -1.58
CA LEU A 221 -24.77 -23.23 -2.44
C LEU A 221 -25.57 -23.77 -3.64
N ILE A 222 -25.09 -24.85 -4.27
CA ILE A 222 -25.80 -25.51 -5.36
C ILE A 222 -27.10 -26.18 -4.88
N ALA A 223 -27.09 -26.78 -3.68
CA ALA A 223 -28.28 -27.37 -3.07
C ALA A 223 -29.35 -26.29 -2.75
N GLU A 224 -28.93 -25.12 -2.23
CA GLU A 224 -29.83 -23.99 -1.99
C GLU A 224 -30.44 -23.44 -3.30
N ALA A 225 -29.65 -23.40 -4.38
CA ALA A 225 -30.11 -22.91 -5.68
C ALA A 225 -31.19 -23.80 -6.33
N SER A 226 -31.22 -25.09 -5.99
CA SER A 226 -32.09 -26.12 -6.59
C SER A 226 -33.04 -26.75 -5.55
N PRO A 227 -34.04 -26.01 -5.04
CA PRO A 227 -35.02 -26.58 -4.12
C PRO A 227 -35.96 -27.51 -4.89
N THR A 228 -35.53 -28.75 -5.12
CA THR A 228 -36.42 -29.82 -5.56
C THR A 228 -37.43 -30.06 -4.45
N LYS A 229 -38.73 -30.06 -4.79
CA LYS A 229 -39.82 -30.42 -3.86
C LYS A 229 -39.59 -31.83 -3.31
N THR A 230 -38.95 -31.96 -2.15
CA THR A 230 -39.01 -33.19 -1.36
C THR A 230 -40.35 -33.23 -0.64
N ARG A 231 -41.44 -33.47 -1.40
CA ARG A 231 -42.62 -34.14 -0.83
C ARG A 231 -42.20 -35.58 -0.63
N VAL A 232 -42.05 -36.00 0.63
CA VAL A 232 -42.09 -37.40 1.02
C VAL A 232 -43.48 -37.93 0.60
N ALA A 233 -43.55 -38.49 -0.60
CA ALA A 233 -44.72 -39.19 -1.11
C ALA A 233 -44.51 -40.68 -0.86
N LYS A 234 -45.17 -41.17 0.21
CA LYS A 234 -45.53 -42.57 0.38
C LYS A 234 -46.29 -43.03 -0.87
N ALA A 235 -45.75 -43.98 -1.63
CA ALA A 235 -46.51 -44.82 -2.56
C ALA A 235 -45.71 -46.10 -2.84
N THR A 236 -45.97 -47.20 -2.13
CA THR A 236 -46.85 -48.31 -2.54
C THR A 236 -46.61 -48.80 -3.96
N SER A 237 -46.14 -50.05 -4.01
CA SER A 237 -46.07 -50.91 -5.18
C SER A 237 -47.31 -50.82 -6.07
N ARG A 238 -47.09 -50.77 -7.38
CA ARG A 238 -47.91 -51.52 -8.34
C ARG A 238 -47.10 -51.80 -9.59
N ARG A 239 -47.07 -53.09 -9.91
CA ARG A 239 -46.66 -53.69 -11.18
C ARG A 239 -47.43 -53.01 -12.30
N ASP A 240 -46.80 -52.84 -13.46
CA ASP A 240 -47.48 -53.26 -14.67
C ASP A 240 -46.54 -53.71 -15.78
N THR A 241 -47.18 -54.52 -16.60
CA THR A 241 -46.75 -55.42 -17.66
C THR A 241 -46.52 -54.71 -18.99
N SER A 242 -45.55 -55.17 -19.79
CA SER A 242 -45.66 -55.13 -21.26
C SER A 242 -44.66 -56.05 -21.93
N SER A 243 -45.22 -57.13 -22.48
CA SER A 243 -44.92 -57.80 -23.76
C SER A 243 -43.55 -57.64 -24.42
N GLU A 244 -42.86 -58.76 -24.59
CA GLU A 244 -42.18 -59.10 -25.84
C GLU A 244 -42.15 -60.63 -26.00
N THR A 245 -43.01 -61.14 -26.89
CA THR A 245 -42.92 -62.48 -27.47
C THR A 245 -42.10 -62.39 -28.75
N ASP A 246 -41.00 -63.14 -28.82
CA ASP A 246 -40.74 -64.10 -29.91
C ASP A 246 -39.28 -64.56 -29.91
N LEU A 247 -38.97 -65.69 -29.26
CA LEU A 247 -37.90 -66.60 -29.68
C LEU A 247 -38.27 -68.05 -29.32
N LEU A 248 -38.01 -68.94 -30.27
CA LEU A 248 -38.50 -70.31 -30.45
C LEU A 248 -38.19 -71.31 -29.31
N PRO A 249 -38.98 -72.40 -29.17
CA PRO A 249 -38.92 -73.34 -28.06
C PRO A 249 -37.88 -74.43 -28.30
N GLY A 250 -37.01 -74.72 -27.33
CA GLY A 250 -36.26 -75.99 -27.36
C GLY A 250 -34.97 -76.15 -26.57
N SER A 251 -34.50 -75.18 -25.77
CA SER A 251 -33.13 -75.30 -25.22
C SER A 251 -32.94 -75.05 -23.73
N VAL A 252 -33.98 -74.74 -22.95
CA VAL A 252 -33.81 -74.31 -21.54
C VAL A 252 -34.34 -75.31 -20.49
N SER A 253 -34.54 -76.57 -20.86
CA SER A 253 -35.05 -77.58 -19.90
C SER A 253 -33.96 -78.35 -19.14
N ARG A 254 -32.68 -77.93 -19.20
CA ARG A 254 -31.60 -78.55 -18.42
C ARG A 254 -30.76 -77.61 -17.54
N VAL A 255 -30.98 -76.29 -17.60
CA VAL A 255 -30.21 -75.32 -16.80
C VAL A 255 -30.94 -74.92 -15.51
N ASN A 256 -32.26 -75.17 -15.41
CA ASN A 256 -33.10 -74.63 -14.33
C ASN A 256 -33.08 -75.36 -12.99
N THR A 257 -32.23 -76.38 -12.80
CA THR A 257 -32.08 -77.08 -11.51
C THR A 257 -30.85 -76.68 -10.70
N PHE A 258 -29.89 -75.92 -11.27
CA PHE A 258 -28.62 -75.57 -10.59
C PHE A 258 -28.37 -74.07 -10.38
N VAL A 259 -29.26 -73.20 -10.89
CA VAL A 259 -29.11 -71.74 -10.80
C VAL A 259 -29.46 -71.17 -9.40
N PRO A 260 -30.52 -71.64 -8.70
CA PRO A 260 -30.87 -71.09 -7.38
C PRO A 260 -29.81 -71.36 -6.30
N GLU A 261 -29.22 -72.56 -6.29
CA GLU A 261 -28.19 -72.94 -5.31
C GLU A 261 -26.89 -72.15 -5.51
N ARG A 262 -26.48 -71.92 -6.76
CA ARG A 262 -25.28 -71.13 -7.08
C ARG A 262 -25.47 -69.65 -6.74
N LEU A 263 -26.66 -69.09 -6.97
CA LEU A 263 -26.97 -67.70 -6.59
C LEU A 263 -26.97 -67.51 -5.08
N ALA A 264 -27.58 -68.43 -4.32
CA ALA A 264 -27.56 -68.40 -2.86
C ALA A 264 -26.12 -68.50 -2.29
N GLN A 265 -25.26 -69.28 -2.95
CA GLN A 265 -23.86 -69.43 -2.56
C GLN A 265 -23.03 -68.16 -2.84
N ILE A 266 -23.33 -67.44 -3.94
CA ILE A 266 -22.71 -66.16 -4.27
C ILE A 266 -23.16 -65.06 -3.29
N GLU A 267 -24.46 -64.99 -2.97
CA GLU A 267 -24.99 -64.03 -1.98
C GLU A 267 -24.38 -64.24 -0.59
N HIS A 268 -24.19 -65.49 -0.19
CA HIS A 268 -23.53 -65.83 1.07
C HIS A 268 -22.07 -65.38 1.10
N LEU A 269 -21.29 -65.69 0.06
CA LEU A 269 -19.88 -65.28 -0.05
C LEU A 269 -19.73 -63.76 -0.13
N TYR A 270 -20.65 -63.06 -0.81
CA TYR A 270 -20.64 -61.61 -0.89
C TYR A 270 -20.96 -60.96 0.47
N GLY A 271 -21.90 -61.52 1.22
CA GLY A 271 -22.20 -61.08 2.59
C GLY A 271 -21.03 -61.26 3.55
N GLU A 272 -20.31 -62.39 3.47
CA GLU A 272 -19.10 -62.62 4.26
C GLU A 272 -17.98 -61.62 3.90
N LEU A 273 -17.73 -61.39 2.61
CA LEU A 273 -16.70 -60.45 2.14
C LEU A 273 -17.01 -59.02 2.59
N LEU A 274 -18.29 -58.61 2.50
CA LEU A 274 -18.75 -57.29 2.95
C LEU A 274 -18.55 -57.11 4.45
N SER A 275 -18.93 -58.12 5.25
CA SER A 275 -18.74 -58.07 6.71
C SER A 275 -17.26 -57.98 7.11
N GLN A 276 -16.36 -58.65 6.37
CA GLN A 276 -14.91 -58.56 6.59
C GLN A 276 -14.35 -57.18 6.21
N ALA A 277 -14.84 -56.58 5.13
CA ALA A 277 -14.45 -55.23 4.72
C ALA A 277 -14.92 -54.17 5.72
N GLU A 278 -16.17 -54.27 6.19
CA GLU A 278 -16.73 -53.38 7.21
C GLU A 278 -15.97 -53.50 8.54
N ALA A 279 -15.58 -54.71 8.94
CA ALA A 279 -14.77 -54.92 10.14
C ALA A 279 -13.39 -54.28 10.02
N ARG A 280 -12.72 -54.40 8.85
CA ARG A 280 -11.42 -53.78 8.58
C ARG A 280 -11.50 -52.25 8.62
N HIS A 281 -12.47 -51.66 7.91
CA HIS A 281 -12.65 -50.20 7.89
C HIS A 281 -12.99 -49.66 9.29
N ARG A 282 -13.76 -50.40 10.09
CA ARG A 282 -14.07 -50.00 11.47
C ARG A 282 -12.83 -49.91 12.34
N VAL A 283 -11.91 -50.88 12.22
CA VAL A 283 -10.63 -50.86 12.95
C VAL A 283 -9.74 -49.70 12.50
N GLU A 284 -9.71 -49.41 11.20
CA GLU A 284 -8.91 -48.32 10.63
C GLU A 284 -9.45 -46.93 11.02
N ILE A 285 -10.76 -46.75 11.04
CA ILE A 285 -11.42 -45.53 11.52
C ILE A 285 -11.09 -45.28 13.00
N GLU A 286 -11.17 -46.31 13.85
CA GLU A 286 -10.83 -46.15 15.27
C GLU A 286 -9.35 -45.80 15.49
N LYS A 287 -8.45 -46.35 14.66
CA LYS A 287 -7.03 -46.00 14.69
C LYS A 287 -6.78 -44.55 14.28
N LEU A 288 -7.43 -44.08 13.21
CA LEU A 288 -7.31 -42.70 12.73
C LEU A 288 -7.90 -41.70 13.74
N LYS A 289 -9.03 -42.03 14.36
CA LYS A 289 -9.62 -41.20 15.44
C LYS A 289 -8.64 -41.02 16.60
N ALA A 290 -8.00 -42.10 17.06
CA ALA A 290 -7.02 -42.03 18.14
C ALA A 290 -5.81 -41.13 17.77
N GLN A 291 -5.34 -41.20 16.52
CA GLN A 291 -4.25 -40.33 16.03
C GLN A 291 -4.66 -38.85 15.96
N ILE A 292 -5.88 -38.56 15.52
CA ILE A 292 -6.41 -37.19 15.47
C ILE A 292 -6.54 -36.63 16.89
N GLU A 293 -7.01 -37.42 17.86
CA GLU A 293 -7.09 -36.98 19.27
C GLU A 293 -5.70 -36.68 19.86
N GLU A 294 -4.70 -37.51 19.58
CA GLU A 294 -3.31 -37.28 20.03
C GLU A 294 -2.72 -36.00 19.43
N ILE A 295 -2.88 -35.79 18.12
CA ILE A 295 -2.39 -34.60 17.43
C ILE A 295 -3.13 -33.34 17.92
N SER A 296 -4.45 -33.43 18.09
CA SER A 296 -5.26 -32.32 18.60
C SER A 296 -4.86 -31.92 20.02
N ALA A 297 -4.60 -32.91 20.90
CA ALA A 297 -4.11 -32.67 22.25
C ALA A 297 -2.72 -32.00 22.24
N HIS A 298 -1.82 -32.43 21.35
CA HIS A 298 -0.49 -31.84 21.20
C HIS A 298 -0.56 -30.35 20.82
N TYR A 299 -1.28 -30.02 19.74
CA TYR A 299 -1.41 -28.62 19.30
C TYR A 299 -2.18 -27.74 20.29
N THR A 300 -3.17 -28.30 20.99
CA THR A 300 -3.86 -27.58 22.07
C THR A 300 -2.90 -27.18 23.20
N GLY A 301 -1.93 -28.05 23.52
CA GLY A 301 -0.85 -27.77 24.47
C GLY A 301 0.08 -26.66 23.99
N GLU A 302 0.53 -26.70 22.74
CA GLU A 302 1.40 -25.67 22.15
C GLU A 302 0.73 -24.30 22.10
N VAL A 303 -0.54 -24.25 21.65
CA VAL A 303 -1.31 -23.00 21.60
C VAL A 303 -1.46 -22.39 23.00
N LYS A 304 -1.65 -23.22 24.04
CA LYS A 304 -1.70 -22.76 25.43
C LYS A 304 -0.35 -22.16 25.87
N GLN A 305 0.76 -22.84 25.60
CA GLN A 305 2.10 -22.32 25.91
C GLN A 305 2.40 -21.00 25.20
N LEU A 306 2.04 -20.88 23.92
CA LEU A 306 2.23 -19.64 23.15
C LEU A 306 1.37 -18.50 23.71
N ARG A 307 0.13 -18.78 24.09
CA ARG A 307 -0.77 -17.78 24.70
C ARG A 307 -0.21 -17.27 26.04
N ASP A 308 0.30 -18.15 26.89
CA ASP A 308 0.91 -17.77 28.17
C ASP A 308 2.17 -16.90 27.95
N ARG A 309 2.97 -17.22 26.93
CA ARG A 309 4.18 -16.46 26.57
C ARG A 309 3.87 -15.08 26.00
N ILE A 310 2.82 -14.97 25.17
CA ILE A 310 2.32 -13.67 24.68
C ILE A 310 1.84 -12.81 25.85
N MET A 311 1.15 -13.41 26.82
CA MET A 311 0.66 -12.69 28.00
C MET A 311 1.82 -12.12 28.84
N GLN A 312 2.87 -12.90 29.08
CA GLN A 312 4.09 -12.42 29.76
C GLN A 312 4.78 -11.28 28.99
N ILE A 313 4.91 -11.39 27.67
CA ILE A 313 5.52 -10.34 26.85
C ILE A 313 4.69 -9.06 26.91
N ASN A 314 3.36 -9.17 26.86
CA ASN A 314 2.46 -8.02 26.95
C ASN A 314 2.54 -7.31 28.32
N GLU A 315 2.69 -8.05 29.42
CA GLU A 315 2.91 -7.47 30.74
C GLU A 315 4.25 -6.71 30.81
N LEU A 316 5.33 -7.30 30.28
CA LEU A 316 6.64 -6.65 30.21
C LEU A 316 6.62 -5.39 29.33
N LEU A 317 5.92 -5.43 28.19
CA LEU A 317 5.74 -4.27 27.31
C LEU A 317 4.96 -3.15 27.99
N ARG A 318 3.90 -3.48 28.74
CA ARG A 318 3.14 -2.49 29.53
C ARG A 318 4.01 -1.83 30.58
N ALA A 319 4.76 -2.61 31.36
CA ALA A 319 5.68 -2.08 32.38
C ALA A 319 6.74 -1.16 31.76
N ARG A 320 7.31 -1.54 30.61
CA ARG A 320 8.32 -0.75 29.90
C ARG A 320 7.74 0.51 29.26
N SER A 321 6.50 0.46 28.77
CA SER A 321 5.79 1.62 28.20
C SER A 321 5.48 2.68 29.26
N ILE A 322 5.07 2.25 30.46
CA ILE A 322 4.84 3.17 31.60
C ILE A 322 6.16 3.85 31.98
N SER A 323 7.24 3.08 32.12
CA SER A 323 8.57 3.63 32.43
C SER A 323 9.10 4.58 31.34
N LEU A 324 8.84 4.29 30.06
CA LEU A 324 9.23 5.14 28.95
C LEU A 324 8.46 6.47 28.97
N ALA A 325 7.15 6.43 29.18
CA ALA A 325 6.31 7.63 29.28
C ALA A 325 6.73 8.53 30.46
N GLU A 326 7.11 7.94 31.60
CA GLU A 326 7.66 8.68 32.73
C GLU A 326 9.00 9.35 32.40
N ASN A 327 9.88 8.65 31.66
CA ASN A 327 11.18 9.19 31.25
C ASN A 327 11.04 10.29 30.18
N GLU A 328 10.12 10.15 29.23
CA GLU A 328 9.80 11.17 28.22
C GLU A 328 9.24 12.44 28.87
N SER A 329 8.33 12.28 29.83
CA SER A 329 7.79 13.41 30.61
C SER A 329 8.90 14.16 31.37
N ARG A 330 9.84 13.43 31.99
CA ARG A 330 11.03 14.01 32.64
C ARG A 330 11.94 14.73 31.65
N ALA A 331 12.18 14.16 30.47
CA ALA A 331 13.00 14.78 29.43
C ALA A 331 12.35 16.08 28.92
N GLN A 332 11.03 16.09 28.76
CA GLN A 332 10.28 17.27 28.33
C GLN A 332 10.34 18.39 29.39
N ASP A 333 10.22 18.07 30.68
CA ASP A 333 10.37 19.06 31.75
C ASP A 333 11.78 19.66 31.78
N LEU A 334 12.81 18.81 31.62
CA LEU A 334 14.21 19.25 31.52
C LEU A 334 14.45 20.18 30.32
N GLN A 335 13.94 19.83 29.13
CA GLN A 335 14.04 20.68 27.94
C GLN A 335 13.34 22.02 28.13
N ASN A 336 12.15 22.03 28.75
CA ASN A 336 11.42 23.27 29.03
C ASN A 336 12.16 24.17 30.03
N ARG A 337 12.79 23.59 31.06
CA ARG A 337 13.67 24.32 31.99
C ARG A 337 14.87 24.92 31.27
N LEU A 338 15.53 24.14 30.41
CA LEU A 338 16.70 24.58 29.64
C LEU A 338 16.34 25.73 28.68
N ARG A 339 15.20 25.64 27.99
CA ARG A 339 14.68 26.73 27.13
C ARG A 339 14.41 28.02 27.91
N LYS A 340 13.80 27.91 29.10
CA LYS A 340 13.56 29.07 29.97
C LYS A 340 14.87 29.71 30.42
N GLN A 341 15.86 28.92 30.80
CA GLN A 341 17.19 29.42 31.16
C GLN A 341 17.90 30.08 29.97
N LEU A 342 17.82 29.48 28.78
CA LEU A 342 18.40 30.06 27.55
C LEU A 342 17.73 31.39 27.14
N GLN A 343 16.42 31.52 27.34
CA GLN A 343 15.73 32.79 27.10
C GLN A 343 16.13 33.86 28.12
N ALA A 344 16.30 33.48 29.40
CA ALA A 344 16.75 34.39 30.44
C ALA A 344 18.18 34.90 30.17
N THR A 345 19.09 34.02 29.75
CA THR A 345 20.47 34.39 29.39
C THR A 345 20.53 35.27 28.14
N LYS A 346 19.75 34.97 27.10
CA LYS A 346 19.62 35.86 25.91
C LYS A 346 19.08 37.25 26.26
N ARG A 347 18.12 37.32 27.18
CA ARG A 347 17.55 38.59 27.65
C ARG A 347 18.58 39.40 28.44
N LEU A 348 19.35 38.76 29.31
CA LEU A 348 20.45 39.39 30.03
C LEU A 348 21.55 39.90 29.08
N SER A 349 21.92 39.12 28.06
CA SER A 349 22.89 39.54 27.04
C SER A 349 22.43 40.80 26.31
N ARG A 350 21.17 40.86 25.86
CA ARG A 350 20.65 42.07 25.19
C ARG A 350 20.66 43.30 26.08
N ILE A 351 20.25 43.15 27.34
CA ILE A 351 20.28 44.27 28.31
C ILE A 351 21.71 44.79 28.48
N LEU A 352 22.69 43.88 28.48
CA LEU A 352 24.10 44.23 28.57
C LEU A 352 24.60 44.95 27.30
N ASP A 353 24.22 44.46 26.12
CA ASP A 353 24.57 45.08 24.83
C ASP A 353 23.94 46.47 24.69
N ASP A 354 22.67 46.62 25.09
CA ASP A 354 21.97 47.91 25.09
C ASP A 354 22.61 48.91 26.06
N ALA A 355 23.04 48.45 27.24
CA ALA A 355 23.76 49.28 28.21
C ALA A 355 25.14 49.70 27.69
N SER A 356 25.85 48.79 27.00
CA SER A 356 27.15 49.07 26.37
C SER A 356 27.01 50.10 25.24
N ASN A 357 26.00 49.93 24.38
CA ASN A 357 25.69 50.84 23.29
C ASN A 357 25.26 52.24 23.79
N ALA A 358 24.44 52.30 24.84
CA ALA A 358 24.07 53.56 25.47
C ALA A 358 25.29 54.28 26.06
N ALA A 359 26.21 53.54 26.70
CA ALA A 359 27.46 54.09 27.21
C ALA A 359 28.38 54.61 26.08
N ALA A 360 28.45 53.90 24.95
CA ALA A 360 29.20 54.33 23.78
C ALA A 360 28.61 55.59 23.13
N GLN A 361 27.28 55.66 23.00
CA GLN A 361 26.58 56.85 22.47
C GLN A 361 26.83 58.08 23.36
N LEU A 362 26.79 57.92 24.68
CA LEU A 362 27.12 58.98 25.63
C LEU A 362 28.57 59.48 25.48
N ARG A 363 29.53 58.59 25.23
CA ARG A 363 30.95 58.96 24.97
C ARG A 363 31.15 59.72 23.66
N SER A 364 30.32 59.44 22.65
CA SER A 364 30.42 60.07 21.32
C SER A 364 29.68 61.42 21.19
N SER A 365 28.88 61.82 22.19
CA SER A 365 28.07 63.03 22.12
C SER A 365 28.88 64.31 22.35
N LEU A 366 28.89 65.21 21.35
CA LEU A 366 29.54 66.53 21.39
C LEU A 366 29.04 67.43 22.55
N ARG A 367 27.74 67.37 22.87
CA ARG A 367 27.17 68.07 24.04
C ARG A 367 27.79 67.58 25.36
N TRP A 368 28.15 66.30 25.43
CA TRP A 368 28.71 65.65 26.61
C TRP A 368 30.23 65.87 26.72
N GLN A 369 30.94 65.86 25.59
CA GLN A 369 32.37 66.20 25.52
C GLN A 369 32.65 67.68 25.88
N ILE A 370 31.70 68.59 25.61
CA ILE A 370 31.80 70.02 25.97
C ILE A 370 31.35 70.30 27.41
N ALA A 371 30.36 69.56 27.94
CA ALA A 371 29.86 69.76 29.30
C ALA A 371 30.82 69.25 30.40
N ASN A 372 31.63 68.24 30.10
CA ASN A 372 32.48 67.57 31.10
C ASN A 372 33.66 68.43 31.62
N PRO A 373 34.39 69.19 30.78
CA PRO A 373 35.41 70.13 31.27
C PRO A 373 34.81 71.27 32.10
N VAL A 374 33.62 71.75 31.73
CA VAL A 374 32.94 72.89 32.39
C VAL A 374 32.36 72.49 33.76
N ALA A 375 31.83 71.28 33.88
CA ALA A 375 31.36 70.73 35.16
C ALA A 375 32.52 70.41 36.12
N ALA A 376 33.64 69.86 35.61
CA ALA A 376 34.85 69.63 36.38
C ALA A 376 35.54 70.93 36.84
N LEU A 377 35.50 71.99 36.02
CA LEU A 377 35.97 73.33 36.42
C LEU A 377 35.07 73.97 37.49
N LYS A 378 33.74 73.87 37.35
CA LYS A 378 32.77 74.42 38.33
C LYS A 378 32.86 73.72 39.70
N ALA A 379 33.14 72.41 39.73
CA ALA A 379 33.32 71.65 40.97
C ALA A 379 34.60 72.01 41.75
N LYS A 380 35.64 72.52 41.08
CA LYS A 380 36.86 73.03 41.73
C LYS A 380 36.73 74.45 42.31
N ILE A 381 35.74 75.23 41.87
CA ILE A 381 35.63 76.67 42.18
C ILE A 381 34.58 76.97 43.28
N SER A 382 33.63 76.07 43.57
CA SER A 382 32.64 76.30 44.63
C SER A 382 32.26 75.02 45.40
N PRO A 383 32.81 74.78 46.61
CA PRO A 383 32.61 73.52 47.33
C PRO A 383 31.26 73.39 48.06
N LYS A 384 30.39 74.42 48.04
CA LYS A 384 29.22 74.50 48.95
C LYS A 384 27.84 74.41 48.29
N LYS A 385 27.74 74.17 46.97
CA LYS A 385 26.45 73.96 46.28
C LYS A 385 26.49 72.84 45.22
N SER A 386 26.90 71.64 45.60
CA SER A 386 26.88 70.49 44.67
C SER A 386 26.51 69.18 45.35
N LYS A 387 25.41 69.15 46.11
CA LYS A 387 24.92 67.89 46.68
C LYS A 387 23.96 67.09 45.80
N ASP A 388 23.44 67.66 44.71
CA ASP A 388 22.47 66.97 43.83
C ASP A 388 22.92 66.76 42.37
N LEU A 389 24.21 66.89 42.06
CA LEU A 389 24.71 66.68 40.69
C LEU A 389 26.00 65.84 40.68
N LEU A 390 25.89 64.56 41.04
CA LEU A 390 26.96 63.56 40.85
C LEU A 390 26.34 62.18 40.61
N GLY A 391 25.56 62.07 39.53
CA GLY A 391 24.85 60.85 39.18
C GLY A 391 25.58 59.96 38.19
N TYR A 392 26.87 59.64 38.34
CA TYR A 392 27.57 58.78 37.35
C TYR A 392 28.63 57.80 37.89
N GLY A 393 28.80 57.62 39.20
CA GLY A 393 29.75 56.63 39.75
C GLY A 393 29.23 55.18 39.79
N HIS A 394 27.91 54.98 39.76
CA HIS A 394 27.32 53.65 39.95
C HIS A 394 27.35 52.77 38.70
N LEU A 395 27.31 53.36 37.51
CA LEU A 395 27.25 52.62 36.23
C LEU A 395 28.62 52.08 35.83
N GLU A 396 29.70 52.83 36.01
CA GLU A 396 31.08 52.34 35.82
C GLU A 396 31.48 51.29 36.87
N LYS A 397 30.96 51.41 38.10
CA LYS A 397 31.12 50.38 39.12
C LYS A 397 30.36 49.11 38.76
N ALA A 398 29.14 49.22 38.23
CA ALA A 398 28.34 48.06 37.83
C ALA A 398 28.97 47.31 36.64
N ILE A 399 29.45 48.03 35.62
CA ILE A 399 30.10 47.44 34.44
C ILE A 399 31.44 46.80 34.82
N SER A 400 32.29 47.49 35.59
CA SER A 400 33.57 46.90 36.02
C SER A 400 33.40 45.76 37.05
N SER A 401 32.34 45.78 37.87
CA SER A 401 32.00 44.66 38.75
C SER A 401 31.50 43.46 37.95
N TYR A 402 30.78 43.67 36.85
CA TYR A 402 30.34 42.61 35.95
C TYR A 402 31.50 41.99 35.16
N GLU A 403 32.42 42.80 34.62
CA GLU A 403 33.62 42.31 33.94
C GLU A 403 34.51 41.50 34.90
N LYS A 404 34.68 41.98 36.14
CA LYS A 404 35.42 41.23 37.18
C LYS A 404 34.69 39.97 37.63
N TRP A 405 33.36 40.01 37.75
CA TRP A 405 32.54 38.85 38.09
C TRP A 405 32.62 37.77 37.01
N ARG A 406 32.60 38.15 35.72
CA ARG A 406 32.76 37.26 34.57
C ARG A 406 34.13 36.58 34.52
N VAL A 407 35.19 37.29 34.90
CA VAL A 407 36.55 36.72 35.00
C VAL A 407 36.70 35.81 36.23
N ALA A 408 35.95 36.08 37.31
CA ALA A 408 35.97 35.28 38.54
C ALA A 408 35.04 34.06 38.54
N HIS A 409 34.08 33.97 37.60
CA HIS A 409 33.16 32.83 37.46
C HIS A 409 33.48 32.03 36.21
N SER A 410 34.64 31.38 36.22
CA SER A 410 35.13 30.48 35.16
C SER A 410 34.22 29.27 34.92
N GLU A 411 33.24 29.02 35.81
CA GLU A 411 32.21 27.99 35.65
C GLU A 411 31.30 28.25 34.44
N ILE A 412 31.11 29.53 34.06
CA ILE A 412 30.32 29.89 32.86
C ILE A 412 31.13 29.61 31.59
N THR A 413 32.44 29.82 31.65
CA THR A 413 33.37 29.41 30.57
C THR A 413 33.51 27.88 30.53
N ALA A 414 33.46 27.20 31.67
CA ALA A 414 33.44 25.74 31.74
C ALA A 414 32.15 25.13 31.19
N ILE A 415 31.00 25.82 31.34
CA ILE A 415 29.73 25.42 30.70
C ILE A 415 29.79 25.65 29.18
N ASP A 416 30.40 26.74 28.71
CA ASP A 416 30.65 26.97 27.28
C ASP A 416 31.64 25.93 26.72
N ASP A 417 32.68 25.57 27.47
CA ASP A 417 33.66 24.53 27.11
C ASP A 417 33.05 23.12 27.22
N GLU A 418 32.11 22.85 28.13
CA GLU A 418 31.34 21.59 28.20
C GLU A 418 30.36 21.46 27.04
N ILE A 419 29.73 22.56 26.61
CA ILE A 419 28.88 22.58 25.42
C ILE A 419 29.75 22.34 24.16
N GLN A 420 30.96 22.92 24.09
CA GLN A 420 31.91 22.66 23.00
C GLN A 420 32.55 21.25 23.08
N SER A 421 32.72 20.69 24.27
CA SER A 421 33.18 19.33 24.55
C SER A 421 32.12 18.29 24.17
N LEU A 422 30.84 18.54 24.47
CA LEU A 422 29.72 17.71 24.03
C LEU A 422 29.52 17.76 22.51
N LEU A 423 29.83 18.90 21.88
CA LEU A 423 29.82 19.04 20.42
C LEU A 423 31.03 18.37 19.74
N SER A 424 32.16 18.21 20.45
CA SER A 424 33.38 17.56 19.93
C SER A 424 33.51 16.08 20.30
N GLY A 425 32.88 15.62 21.39
CA GLY A 425 32.88 14.22 21.86
C GLY A 425 31.99 13.25 21.09
N ILE A 426 31.14 13.76 20.19
CA ILE A 426 30.34 12.93 19.27
C ILE A 426 31.23 12.31 18.17
N ALA A 427 32.49 12.73 18.04
CA ALA A 427 33.41 12.31 16.99
C ALA A 427 34.31 11.08 17.32
N SER A 428 34.12 10.34 18.41
CA SER A 428 34.93 9.13 18.70
C SER A 428 34.13 7.92 19.24
N ALA A 429 33.71 7.05 18.28
CA ALA A 429 33.35 5.60 18.24
C ALA A 429 33.22 4.71 19.53
N PRO A 430 32.63 3.46 19.51
CA PRO A 430 31.87 2.70 18.49
C PRO A 430 30.53 2.02 18.98
N GLU A 431 29.81 1.44 18.01
CA GLU A 431 28.67 0.46 18.01
C GLU A 431 28.06 -0.13 19.31
N ARG A 432 26.71 -0.19 19.38
CA ARG A 432 25.89 -1.43 19.45
C ARG A 432 24.36 -1.18 19.40
N HIS A 433 23.74 -1.74 18.35
CA HIS A 433 22.36 -2.24 18.15
C HIS A 433 21.29 -2.08 19.27
N SER A 434 20.09 -1.56 18.93
CA SER A 434 18.91 -2.37 18.56
C SER A 434 17.56 -1.62 18.74
N ALA A 435 16.76 -1.62 17.67
CA ALA A 435 15.28 -1.69 17.58
C ALA A 435 14.39 -0.58 18.20
N THR A 436 13.75 0.19 17.30
CA THR A 436 12.28 0.31 17.09
C THR A 436 11.40 -0.17 18.25
N THR A 437 10.36 0.52 18.73
CA THR A 437 9.15 0.94 18.01
C THR A 437 8.25 1.67 19.01
N THR A 438 7.64 2.79 18.64
CA THR A 438 6.40 3.27 19.26
C THR A 438 5.35 3.44 18.17
N ALA A 439 4.40 2.52 18.16
CA ALA A 439 3.10 2.70 17.52
C ALA A 439 2.28 3.63 18.42
N GLY A 440 1.86 4.77 17.87
CA GLY A 440 0.97 5.72 18.53
C GLY A 440 0.58 6.82 17.56
N THR A 441 -0.62 6.69 16.99
CA THR A 441 -1.26 7.61 16.01
C THR A 441 -0.64 7.61 14.61
N ALA A 442 -1.47 7.44 13.57
CA ALA A 442 -1.08 7.58 12.17
C ALA A 442 -0.73 9.05 11.87
N SER A 443 0.46 9.47 12.29
CA SER A 443 1.14 10.66 11.79
C SER A 443 1.73 10.30 10.43
N ALA A 444 1.50 11.14 9.42
CA ALA A 444 2.29 11.12 8.19
C ALA A 444 3.78 11.08 8.57
N PHE A 445 4.56 10.17 7.97
CA PHE A 445 6.00 10.11 8.18
C PHE A 445 6.62 11.40 7.62
N ALA A 446 6.87 12.38 8.49
CA ALA A 446 7.59 13.58 8.11
C ALA A 446 9.06 13.23 7.82
N PRO A 447 9.67 13.79 6.77
CA PRO A 447 11.07 13.57 6.47
C PRO A 447 11.97 14.25 7.52
N PRO A 448 13.18 13.74 7.76
CA PRO A 448 14.10 14.32 8.72
C PRO A 448 14.57 15.69 8.27
N VAL A 449 14.78 16.60 9.23
CA VAL A 449 15.38 17.92 8.96
C VAL A 449 16.90 17.79 9.05
N PRO A 450 17.66 18.20 8.02
CA PRO A 450 19.11 18.16 8.07
C PRO A 450 19.68 18.95 9.25
N THR A 451 20.66 18.36 9.94
CA THR A 451 21.26 18.92 11.16
C THR A 451 22.42 19.88 10.89
N ARG A 452 22.97 19.86 9.66
CA ARG A 452 24.03 20.74 9.18
C ARG A 452 23.61 21.45 7.88
N PRO A 453 24.18 22.62 7.56
CA PRO A 453 23.98 23.26 6.26
C PRO A 453 24.31 22.28 5.12
N ILE A 454 23.51 22.34 4.04
CA ILE A 454 23.70 21.52 2.84
C ILE A 454 24.68 22.25 1.92
N GLU A 455 25.77 21.59 1.57
CA GLU A 455 26.81 22.05 0.65
C GLU A 455 27.40 20.85 -0.09
N PHE A 456 27.55 20.97 -1.40
CA PHE A 456 28.19 19.94 -2.22
C PHE A 456 29.54 20.44 -2.78
N PRO A 457 30.58 19.59 -2.78
CA PRO A 457 31.86 19.94 -3.38
C PRO A 457 31.73 20.13 -4.90
N VAL A 458 32.34 21.18 -5.44
CA VAL A 458 32.39 21.41 -6.88
C VAL A 458 33.59 20.68 -7.48
N HIS A 459 33.33 19.62 -8.23
CA HIS A 459 34.37 18.86 -8.92
C HIS A 459 34.62 19.38 -10.35
N LYS A 460 35.91 19.44 -10.73
CA LYS A 460 36.32 19.74 -12.13
C LYS A 460 35.98 18.59 -13.09
N GLN A 461 36.13 17.36 -12.63
CA GLN A 461 35.73 16.14 -13.33
C GLN A 461 34.57 15.52 -12.57
N VAL A 462 33.49 15.21 -13.27
CA VAL A 462 32.26 14.64 -12.72
C VAL A 462 32.07 13.28 -13.38
N ASP A 463 31.92 12.23 -12.56
CA ASP A 463 31.62 10.88 -13.04
C ASP A 463 30.10 10.66 -13.09
N VAL A 464 29.36 11.22 -12.12
CA VAL A 464 27.90 11.07 -12.00
C VAL A 464 27.20 12.43 -11.87
N SER A 465 26.13 12.65 -12.62
CA SER A 465 25.21 13.77 -12.37
C SER A 465 23.91 13.24 -11.77
N ILE A 466 23.60 13.68 -10.55
CA ILE A 466 22.34 13.34 -9.87
C ILE A 466 21.33 14.42 -10.24
N VAL A 467 20.27 14.02 -10.96
CA VAL A 467 19.19 14.87 -11.43
C VAL A 467 17.97 14.65 -10.53
N ILE A 468 17.52 15.73 -9.88
CA ILE A 468 16.42 15.72 -8.93
C ILE A 468 15.32 16.67 -9.45
N PRO A 469 14.24 16.14 -10.04
CA PRO A 469 13.06 16.94 -10.39
C PRO A 469 12.31 17.33 -9.11
N VAL A 470 11.88 18.59 -9.02
CA VAL A 470 11.21 19.14 -7.83
C VAL A 470 9.97 19.91 -8.23
N PHE A 471 8.85 19.66 -7.56
CA PHE A 471 7.67 20.52 -7.58
C PHE A 471 7.07 20.60 -6.17
N ASN A 472 7.26 21.74 -5.51
CA ASN A 472 6.93 21.98 -4.11
C ASN A 472 7.56 20.94 -3.16
N GLN A 473 6.97 20.78 -1.98
CA GLN A 473 7.38 19.84 -0.93
C GLN A 473 8.81 20.06 -0.45
N PHE A 474 9.18 21.33 -0.22
CA PHE A 474 10.53 21.75 0.18
C PHE A 474 11.17 20.89 1.28
N HIS A 475 10.41 20.46 2.29
CA HIS A 475 10.90 19.65 3.40
C HIS A 475 11.41 18.27 2.95
N PHE A 476 10.78 17.65 1.95
CA PHE A 476 11.27 16.43 1.32
C PHE A 476 12.54 16.69 0.52
N THR A 477 12.54 17.73 -0.32
CA THR A 477 13.72 18.13 -1.11
C THR A 477 14.93 18.39 -0.21
N GLN A 478 14.72 19.10 0.90
CA GLN A 478 15.77 19.39 1.88
C GLN A 478 16.31 18.09 2.53
N ALA A 479 15.44 17.16 2.89
CA ALA A 479 15.84 15.88 3.48
C ALA A 479 16.57 14.98 2.47
N CYS A 480 16.12 14.95 1.21
CA CYS A 480 16.77 14.24 0.12
C CYS A 480 18.22 14.74 -0.08
N LEU A 481 18.40 16.05 -0.24
CA LEU A 481 19.72 16.66 -0.36
C LEU A 481 20.59 16.42 0.88
N GLY A 482 20.00 16.50 2.08
CA GLY A 482 20.68 16.16 3.33
C GLY A 482 21.19 14.71 3.34
N SER A 483 20.35 13.76 2.92
CA SER A 483 20.71 12.34 2.86
C SER A 483 21.82 12.05 1.85
N ILE A 484 21.85 12.74 0.70
CA ILE A 484 22.95 12.63 -0.27
C ILE A 484 24.25 13.12 0.37
N GLN A 485 24.22 14.27 1.04
CA GLN A 485 25.40 14.83 1.71
C GLN A 485 25.92 13.95 2.85
N GLU A 486 25.02 13.27 3.57
CA GLU A 486 25.36 12.34 4.67
C GLU A 486 25.92 11.01 4.18
N ASN A 487 25.51 10.56 2.99
CA ASN A 487 25.88 9.27 2.43
C ASN A 487 26.79 9.38 1.20
N GLN A 488 27.46 10.53 1.03
CA GLN A 488 28.47 10.71 0.00
C GLN A 488 29.74 9.89 0.34
N GLY A 489 30.27 9.19 -0.65
CA GLY A 489 31.54 8.47 -0.54
C GLY A 489 32.67 9.21 -1.25
N ALA A 490 33.52 8.45 -1.96
CA ALA A 490 34.63 8.99 -2.73
C ALA A 490 34.25 9.32 -4.20
N GLU A 491 32.98 9.11 -4.56
CA GLU A 491 32.46 9.32 -5.90
C GLU A 491 32.45 10.81 -6.26
N ARG A 492 32.86 11.14 -7.48
CA ARG A 492 32.85 12.52 -7.97
C ARG A 492 31.53 12.79 -8.67
N PHE A 493 30.59 13.44 -7.97
CA PHE A 493 29.27 13.73 -8.52
C PHE A 493 28.93 15.22 -8.49
N GLU A 494 27.92 15.62 -9.26
CA GLU A 494 27.27 16.92 -9.14
C GLU A 494 25.77 16.73 -8.92
N VAL A 495 25.14 17.68 -8.23
CA VAL A 495 23.70 17.64 -7.95
C VAL A 495 23.01 18.73 -8.77
N ILE A 496 22.05 18.31 -9.59
CA ILE A 496 21.24 19.17 -10.44
C ILE A 496 19.80 19.10 -9.95
N VAL A 497 19.30 20.21 -9.41
CA VAL A 497 17.90 20.33 -9.00
C VAL A 497 17.13 21.06 -10.08
N VAL A 498 16.09 20.42 -10.62
CA VAL A 498 15.21 20.99 -11.63
C VAL A 498 13.86 21.31 -11.01
N ASP A 499 13.68 22.56 -10.60
CA ASP A 499 12.46 23.08 -10.00
C ASP A 499 11.41 23.44 -11.06
N ASP A 500 10.32 22.71 -11.07
CA ASP A 500 9.24 22.78 -12.04
C ASP A 500 8.16 23.82 -11.67
N CYS A 501 8.61 25.05 -11.40
CA CYS A 501 7.77 26.19 -10.98
C CYS A 501 7.14 26.03 -9.58
N SER A 502 7.94 25.61 -8.58
CA SER A 502 7.50 25.53 -7.17
C SER A 502 7.09 26.90 -6.63
N THR A 503 6.09 26.88 -5.74
CA THR A 503 5.47 28.04 -5.07
C THR A 503 5.68 28.04 -3.55
N ASP A 504 6.37 27.04 -3.01
CA ASP A 504 6.75 26.98 -1.60
C ASP A 504 8.16 27.58 -1.38
N ALA A 505 8.88 27.18 -0.32
CA ALA A 505 10.20 27.72 0.02
C ALA A 505 11.36 27.21 -0.88
N THR A 506 11.07 26.32 -1.84
CA THR A 506 12.06 25.75 -2.76
C THR A 506 12.86 26.79 -3.57
N PRO A 507 12.24 27.80 -4.23
CA PRO A 507 12.98 28.78 -5.02
C PRO A 507 14.02 29.54 -4.20
N GLU A 508 13.61 30.03 -3.03
CA GLU A 508 14.45 30.88 -2.20
C GLU A 508 15.55 30.08 -1.52
N ALA A 509 15.23 28.87 -1.04
CA ALA A 509 16.16 28.05 -0.28
C ALA A 509 17.16 27.30 -1.17
N ILE A 510 16.70 26.62 -2.22
CA ILE A 510 17.56 25.74 -3.02
C ILE A 510 18.48 26.53 -3.96
N SER A 511 18.02 27.67 -4.49
CA SER A 511 18.84 28.51 -5.39
C SER A 511 20.11 29.07 -4.73
N GLN A 512 20.17 29.10 -3.40
CA GLN A 512 21.29 29.60 -2.62
C GLN A 512 22.21 28.49 -2.08
N LEU A 513 21.90 27.21 -2.33
CA LEU A 513 22.70 26.10 -1.81
C LEU A 513 24.05 25.98 -2.55
N PRO A 514 25.20 26.02 -1.84
CA PRO A 514 26.49 25.89 -2.48
C PRO A 514 26.69 24.52 -3.13
N GLY A 515 27.19 24.52 -4.37
CA GLY A 515 27.47 23.30 -5.13
C GLY A 515 26.26 22.65 -5.82
N VAL A 516 25.04 23.14 -5.59
CA VAL A 516 23.84 22.69 -6.32
C VAL A 516 23.72 23.47 -7.63
N ILE A 517 23.51 22.76 -8.73
CA ILE A 517 23.13 23.34 -10.02
C ILE A 517 21.61 23.45 -10.04
N TYR A 518 21.10 24.66 -9.75
CA TYR A 518 19.67 24.92 -9.70
C TYR A 518 19.15 25.40 -11.06
N LEU A 519 18.17 24.68 -11.62
CA LEU A 519 17.44 25.03 -12.84
C LEU A 519 15.97 25.21 -12.49
N ARG A 520 15.35 26.31 -12.92
CA ARG A 520 13.92 26.57 -12.67
C ARG A 520 13.15 26.66 -13.98
N ASN A 521 12.07 25.90 -14.13
CA ASN A 521 11.12 26.02 -15.24
C ASN A 521 10.15 27.18 -14.98
N GLU A 522 9.69 27.83 -16.05
CA GLU A 522 8.70 28.91 -15.96
C GLU A 522 7.27 28.37 -15.78
N THR A 523 7.03 27.13 -16.19
CA THR A 523 5.74 26.43 -16.10
C THR A 523 5.95 25.03 -15.55
N ASN A 524 4.97 24.50 -14.81
CA ASN A 524 4.94 23.09 -14.41
C ASN A 524 4.79 22.21 -15.66
N SER A 525 5.90 21.60 -16.07
CA SER A 525 6.09 20.85 -17.31
C SER A 525 6.13 19.33 -17.07
N GLY A 526 6.05 18.90 -15.81
CA GLY A 526 6.02 17.51 -15.39
C GLY A 526 7.39 16.87 -15.23
N PHE A 527 7.38 15.65 -14.69
CA PHE A 527 8.56 14.87 -14.33
C PHE A 527 9.50 14.66 -15.53
N ILE A 528 8.95 14.21 -16.66
CA ILE A 528 9.71 13.89 -17.87
C ILE A 528 10.49 15.10 -18.38
N ALA A 529 9.84 16.27 -18.47
CA ALA A 529 10.48 17.49 -18.94
C ALA A 529 11.59 17.97 -17.98
N ALA A 530 11.34 17.88 -16.67
CA ALA A 530 12.33 18.24 -15.65
C ALA A 530 13.57 17.32 -15.71
N CYS A 531 13.36 16.00 -15.80
CA CYS A 531 14.42 15.01 -15.91
C CYS A 531 15.27 15.20 -17.18
N ASN A 532 14.63 15.35 -18.35
CA ASN A 532 15.33 15.57 -19.62
C ASN A 532 16.15 16.87 -19.58
N ARG A 533 15.58 17.97 -19.06
CA ARG A 533 16.31 19.24 -18.92
C ARG A 533 17.53 19.12 -17.99
N GLY A 534 17.40 18.36 -16.91
CA GLY A 534 18.51 18.06 -16.01
C GLY A 534 19.61 17.24 -16.69
N ALA A 535 19.21 16.21 -17.46
CA ALA A 535 20.12 15.36 -18.22
C ALA A 535 20.89 16.14 -19.30
N GLU A 536 20.26 17.10 -19.98
CA GLU A 536 20.94 17.99 -20.93
C GLU A 536 22.05 18.80 -20.27
N LYS A 537 21.84 19.26 -19.03
CA LYS A 537 22.81 20.07 -18.29
C LYS A 537 23.93 19.26 -17.64
N ALA A 538 23.71 17.96 -17.44
CA ALA A 538 24.64 17.05 -16.79
C ALA A 538 26.00 16.95 -17.48
N ARG A 539 27.07 16.85 -16.70
CA ARG A 539 28.46 16.66 -17.20
C ARG A 539 29.00 15.26 -16.91
N GLY A 540 28.35 14.53 -16.01
CA GLY A 540 28.72 13.17 -15.63
C GLY A 540 28.64 12.17 -16.78
N LYS A 541 29.48 11.14 -16.70
CA LYS A 541 29.41 9.97 -17.59
C LYS A 541 28.11 9.18 -17.34
N TYR A 542 27.65 9.15 -16.09
CA TYR A 542 26.40 8.53 -15.68
C TYR A 542 25.40 9.58 -15.21
N LEU A 543 24.13 9.34 -15.49
CA LEU A 543 23.00 10.07 -14.94
C LEU A 543 22.39 9.22 -13.84
N VAL A 544 22.05 9.85 -12.71
CA VAL A 544 21.17 9.26 -11.70
C VAL A 544 19.92 10.11 -11.64
N PHE A 545 18.76 9.50 -11.88
CA PHE A 545 17.48 10.14 -11.61
C PHE A 545 17.05 9.75 -10.20
N LEU A 546 16.74 10.76 -9.38
CA LEU A 546 16.38 10.58 -7.98
C LEU A 546 15.23 11.52 -7.63
N ASN A 547 14.10 10.96 -7.16
CA ASN A 547 12.97 11.78 -6.74
C ASN A 547 13.29 12.62 -5.49
N ASN A 548 12.66 13.78 -5.35
CA ASN A 548 12.91 14.69 -4.23
C ASN A 548 12.34 14.21 -2.88
N ASP A 549 11.47 13.20 -2.89
CA ASP A 549 10.90 12.54 -1.71
C ASP A 549 11.58 11.20 -1.38
N THR A 550 12.91 11.18 -1.55
CA THR A 550 13.77 10.03 -1.24
C THR A 550 14.78 10.32 -0.14
N LEU A 551 15.23 9.28 0.57
CA LEU A 551 16.40 9.31 1.44
C LEU A 551 17.32 8.17 1.03
N VAL A 552 18.53 8.52 0.59
CA VAL A 552 19.53 7.53 0.19
C VAL A 552 20.26 6.97 1.41
N LYS A 553 20.65 5.69 1.38
CA LYS A 553 21.40 5.04 2.46
C LYS A 553 22.88 4.91 2.12
N ALA A 554 23.68 4.56 3.12
CA ALA A 554 25.12 4.45 2.97
C ALA A 554 25.49 3.46 1.86
N GLY A 555 26.42 3.86 0.98
CA GLY A 555 26.93 3.02 -0.10
C GLY A 555 26.05 2.95 -1.36
N TRP A 556 24.89 3.63 -1.39
CA TRP A 556 23.94 3.53 -2.50
C TRP A 556 24.58 3.85 -3.87
N LEU A 557 25.25 5.00 -3.97
CA LEU A 557 25.80 5.49 -5.23
C LEU A 557 26.96 4.61 -5.71
N LYS A 558 27.79 4.17 -4.77
CA LYS A 558 28.89 3.25 -5.05
C LYS A 558 28.38 1.93 -5.63
N ALA A 559 27.36 1.34 -5.02
CA ALA A 559 26.79 0.08 -5.48
C ALA A 559 26.23 0.17 -6.91
N LEU A 560 25.56 1.29 -7.25
CA LEU A 560 25.11 1.55 -8.62
C LEU A 560 26.29 1.66 -9.60
N LEU A 561 27.33 2.43 -9.26
CA LEU A 561 28.53 2.60 -10.08
C LEU A 561 29.31 1.29 -10.29
N ASP A 562 29.57 0.56 -9.21
CA ASP A 562 30.30 -0.71 -9.25
C ASP A 562 29.59 -1.72 -10.16
N THR A 563 28.25 -1.71 -10.19
CA THR A 563 27.47 -2.59 -11.06
C THR A 563 27.83 -2.41 -12.54
N PHE A 564 28.07 -1.18 -13.01
CA PHE A 564 28.51 -0.94 -14.40
C PHE A 564 29.94 -1.41 -14.67
N ALA A 565 30.80 -1.46 -13.65
CA ALA A 565 32.16 -1.98 -13.78
C ALA A 565 32.19 -3.51 -13.75
N GLU A 566 31.34 -4.12 -12.93
CA GLU A 566 31.33 -5.57 -12.67
C GLU A 566 30.44 -6.36 -13.64
N GLN A 567 29.41 -5.73 -14.21
CA GLN A 567 28.47 -6.39 -15.13
C GLN A 567 28.54 -5.77 -16.53
N PRO A 568 29.35 -6.35 -17.45
CA PRO A 568 29.38 -5.94 -18.84
C PRO A 568 28.00 -6.01 -19.50
N GLY A 569 27.68 -5.01 -20.32
CA GLY A 569 26.38 -4.90 -21.01
C GLY A 569 25.26 -4.26 -20.19
N THR A 570 25.54 -3.79 -18.97
CA THR A 570 24.56 -3.04 -18.17
C THR A 570 24.23 -1.70 -18.82
N GLY A 571 22.93 -1.44 -19.02
CA GLY A 571 22.40 -0.18 -19.52
C GLY A 571 21.73 0.64 -18.43
N ILE A 572 20.93 0.00 -17.56
CA ILE A 572 20.28 0.66 -16.41
C ILE A 572 20.57 -0.14 -15.13
N VAL A 573 20.76 0.55 -14.01
CA VAL A 573 20.78 -0.05 -12.67
C VAL A 573 19.81 0.69 -11.75
N GLY A 574 18.84 -0.01 -11.18
CA GLY A 574 17.92 0.53 -10.18
C GLY A 574 18.29 0.17 -8.75
N ALA A 575 17.94 1.05 -7.82
CA ALA A 575 18.08 0.83 -6.38
C ALA A 575 16.94 -0.06 -5.83
N LYS A 576 17.17 -0.62 -4.64
CA LYS A 576 16.14 -1.18 -3.77
C LYS A 576 15.38 -0.07 -3.07
N LEU A 577 14.08 0.01 -3.37
CA LEU A 577 13.22 1.01 -2.79
C LEU A 577 12.53 0.45 -1.54
N LEU A 578 12.55 1.24 -0.48
CA LEU A 578 11.93 0.93 0.80
C LEU A 578 10.88 2.01 1.14
N TYR A 579 9.81 1.62 1.81
CA TYR A 579 8.92 2.58 2.43
C TYR A 579 9.55 3.15 3.72
N PRO A 580 9.09 4.34 4.18
CA PRO A 580 9.54 4.92 5.44
C PRO A 580 9.32 4.04 6.68
N ASP A 581 8.34 3.13 6.61
CA ASP A 581 8.05 2.15 7.66
C ASP A 581 8.98 0.92 7.63
N GLY A 582 9.91 0.87 6.68
CA GLY A 582 10.90 -0.19 6.53
C GLY A 582 10.46 -1.37 5.67
N ARG A 583 9.22 -1.40 5.15
CA ARG A 583 8.78 -2.45 4.22
C ARG A 583 9.39 -2.27 2.82
N LEU A 584 9.50 -3.36 2.07
CA LEU A 584 9.94 -3.32 0.68
C LEU A 584 8.92 -2.59 -0.19
N GLN A 585 9.38 -1.65 -1.02
CA GLN A 585 8.54 -0.96 -1.99
C GLN A 585 8.75 -1.53 -3.39
N GLU A 586 10.00 -1.73 -3.79
CA GLU A 586 10.35 -2.26 -5.10
C GLU A 586 11.72 -2.95 -5.06
N ALA A 587 11.75 -4.19 -5.56
CA ALA A 587 12.98 -4.90 -5.88
C ALA A 587 13.10 -5.11 -7.41
N GLY A 588 13.01 -4.01 -8.16
CA GLY A 588 12.79 -4.00 -9.60
C GLY A 588 11.32 -4.25 -10.00
N GLY A 589 10.99 -3.86 -11.22
CA GLY A 589 9.65 -3.96 -11.77
C GLY A 589 9.49 -5.11 -12.78
N ILE A 590 8.27 -5.64 -12.84
CA ILE A 590 7.81 -6.64 -13.81
C ILE A 590 6.78 -5.99 -14.72
N ILE A 591 6.89 -6.20 -16.03
CA ILE A 591 5.85 -5.83 -17.00
C ILE A 591 5.25 -7.09 -17.60
N TRP A 592 3.96 -7.29 -17.39
CA TRP A 592 3.22 -8.42 -17.94
C TRP A 592 2.84 -8.18 -19.40
N GLN A 593 2.40 -9.24 -20.09
CA GLN A 593 2.02 -9.16 -21.52
C GLN A 593 0.87 -8.17 -21.80
N ASP A 594 0.02 -7.91 -20.80
CA ASP A 594 -1.06 -6.93 -20.85
C ASP A 594 -0.59 -5.49 -20.51
N ALA A 595 0.73 -5.28 -20.54
CA ALA A 595 1.44 -4.07 -20.12
C ALA A 595 1.22 -3.67 -18.66
N SER A 596 0.60 -4.50 -17.80
CA SER A 596 0.48 -4.16 -16.38
C SER A 596 1.84 -4.22 -15.69
N GLY A 597 2.14 -3.19 -14.88
CA GLY A 597 3.35 -3.12 -14.07
C GLY A 597 3.14 -3.63 -12.65
N TRP A 598 4.13 -4.37 -12.14
CA TRP A 598 4.20 -4.78 -10.73
C TRP A 598 5.60 -4.49 -10.16
N ASN A 599 5.65 -3.66 -9.12
CA ASN A 599 6.83 -3.51 -8.25
C ASN A 599 7.06 -4.78 -7.42
N TYR A 600 8.03 -5.60 -7.82
CA TYR A 600 8.25 -6.90 -7.22
C TYR A 600 8.61 -6.80 -5.73
N GLY A 601 7.95 -7.61 -4.90
CA GLY A 601 8.13 -7.61 -3.45
C GLY A 601 7.44 -6.47 -2.69
N LYS A 602 6.55 -5.70 -3.35
CA LYS A 602 5.80 -4.61 -2.70
C LYS A 602 5.11 -5.06 -1.40
N PHE A 603 5.35 -4.30 -0.33
CA PHE A 603 4.89 -4.52 1.05
C PHE A 603 5.46 -5.73 1.78
N ASP A 604 6.41 -6.45 1.18
CA ASP A 604 7.04 -7.61 1.78
C ASP A 604 8.23 -7.24 2.69
N ASP A 605 8.82 -8.23 3.35
CA ASP A 605 10.03 -8.09 4.14
C ASP A 605 11.26 -7.90 3.21
N PRO A 606 11.96 -6.75 3.26
CA PRO A 606 13.11 -6.50 2.41
C PRO A 606 14.32 -7.39 2.73
N GLN A 607 14.35 -8.11 3.85
CA GLN A 607 15.47 -8.99 4.24
C GLN A 607 15.39 -10.39 3.62
N LYS A 608 14.30 -10.73 2.92
CA LYS A 608 14.18 -12.06 2.32
C LYS A 608 15.25 -12.30 1.24
N PRO A 609 15.83 -13.50 1.14
CA PRO A 609 16.92 -13.79 0.21
C PRO A 609 16.60 -13.46 -1.25
N GLU A 610 15.35 -13.66 -1.69
CA GLU A 610 14.89 -13.38 -3.05
C GLU A 610 15.00 -11.90 -3.47
N TYR A 611 15.10 -10.98 -2.51
CA TYR A 611 15.25 -9.54 -2.78
C TYR A 611 16.68 -9.04 -2.63
N ASN A 612 17.63 -9.90 -2.24
CA ASN A 612 18.98 -9.50 -1.84
C ASN A 612 20.08 -10.13 -2.72
N TYR A 613 19.80 -10.27 -4.01
CA TYR A 613 20.81 -10.57 -5.03
C TYR A 613 20.62 -9.69 -6.28
N LEU A 614 21.73 -9.39 -6.95
CA LEU A 614 21.76 -8.66 -8.22
C LEU A 614 21.07 -9.50 -9.32
N ARG A 615 20.12 -8.90 -10.04
CA ARG A 615 19.41 -9.59 -11.12
C ARG A 615 18.96 -8.67 -12.23
N GLU A 616 18.68 -9.25 -13.38
CA GLU A 616 17.98 -8.58 -14.47
C GLU A 616 16.49 -8.45 -14.16
N VAL A 617 15.89 -7.32 -14.53
CA VAL A 617 14.47 -6.98 -14.31
C VAL A 617 13.91 -6.27 -15.55
N ASP A 618 12.58 -6.14 -15.64
CA ASP A 618 11.95 -5.50 -16.80
C ASP A 618 12.16 -4.00 -16.83
N TYR A 619 12.01 -3.36 -15.68
CA TYR A 619 12.33 -1.95 -15.49
C TYR A 619 12.73 -1.68 -14.04
N CYS A 620 13.21 -0.48 -13.78
CA CYS A 620 13.41 0.05 -12.44
C CYS A 620 12.73 1.42 -12.40
N SER A 621 12.04 1.73 -11.30
CA SER A 621 11.38 3.03 -11.16
C SER A 621 12.39 4.18 -11.27
N ALA A 622 12.02 5.24 -11.98
CA ALA A 622 12.84 6.46 -12.06
C ALA A 622 12.92 7.25 -10.73
N ALA A 623 12.33 6.71 -9.66
CA ALA A 623 12.53 7.18 -8.29
C ALA A 623 13.99 7.09 -7.83
N ALA A 624 14.75 6.07 -8.28
CA ALA A 624 16.18 5.96 -8.08
C ALA A 624 16.81 4.96 -9.08
N LEU A 625 17.29 5.47 -10.23
CA LEU A 625 18.00 4.66 -11.23
C LEU A 625 19.22 5.37 -11.79
N MET A 626 20.17 4.60 -12.30
CA MET A 626 21.39 5.08 -12.97
C MET A 626 21.47 4.55 -14.40
N ILE A 627 21.90 5.42 -15.34
CA ILE A 627 22.08 5.11 -16.76
C ILE A 627 23.30 5.86 -17.33
N PRO A 628 24.11 5.28 -18.24
CA PRO A 628 25.15 6.03 -18.95
C PRO A 628 24.53 7.17 -19.75
N LYS A 629 25.07 8.38 -19.61
CA LYS A 629 24.53 9.58 -20.28
C LYS A 629 24.43 9.39 -21.80
N ALA A 630 25.49 8.86 -22.42
CA ALA A 630 25.50 8.59 -23.86
C ALA A 630 24.42 7.59 -24.30
N LEU A 631 24.10 6.59 -23.45
CA LEU A 631 23.04 5.63 -23.74
C LEU A 631 21.67 6.31 -23.65
N PHE A 632 21.42 7.07 -22.58
CA PHE A 632 20.19 7.85 -22.39
C PHE A 632 19.92 8.78 -23.60
N GLU A 633 20.95 9.50 -24.06
CA GLU A 633 20.85 10.34 -25.26
C GLU A 633 20.58 9.52 -26.53
N SER A 634 21.24 8.37 -26.70
CA SER A 634 21.08 7.54 -27.90
C SER A 634 19.69 6.90 -28.04
N VAL A 635 19.01 6.64 -26.92
CA VAL A 635 17.64 6.08 -26.90
C VAL A 635 16.55 7.17 -26.87
N GLY A 636 16.94 8.45 -26.91
CA GLY A 636 16.01 9.58 -26.96
C GLY A 636 15.52 10.10 -25.61
N GLY A 637 16.15 9.70 -24.50
CA GLY A 637 15.79 10.11 -23.15
C GLY A 637 14.41 9.60 -22.70
N PHE A 638 13.80 10.28 -21.72
CA PHE A 638 12.42 10.01 -21.34
C PHE A 638 11.47 10.54 -22.41
N ASP A 639 10.57 9.69 -22.89
CA ASP A 639 9.68 10.02 -24.00
C ASP A 639 8.54 10.94 -23.54
N ALA A 640 8.50 12.14 -24.14
CA ALA A 640 7.52 13.17 -23.82
C ALA A 640 6.07 12.76 -24.10
N SER A 641 5.84 11.69 -24.88
CA SER A 641 4.50 11.17 -25.08
C SER A 641 3.89 10.69 -23.74
N TYR A 642 4.70 10.19 -22.80
CA TYR A 642 4.24 9.77 -21.47
C TYR A 642 3.96 10.94 -20.49
N ALA A 643 4.03 12.19 -20.95
CA ALA A 643 3.79 13.36 -20.10
C ALA A 643 2.42 13.33 -19.38
N PRO A 644 2.37 13.79 -18.11
CA PRO A 644 3.46 14.36 -17.32
C PRO A 644 4.32 13.33 -16.54
N ALA A 645 3.88 12.07 -16.40
CA ALA A 645 4.60 10.96 -15.77
C ALA A 645 3.86 9.61 -15.98
N TYR A 646 4.43 8.53 -15.43
CA TYR A 646 4.04 7.11 -15.49
C TYR A 646 4.33 6.43 -16.84
N TYR A 647 4.96 5.25 -16.78
CA TYR A 647 5.49 4.43 -17.90
C TYR A 647 6.72 5.01 -18.64
N GLU A 648 7.18 6.20 -18.30
CA GLU A 648 8.41 6.79 -18.84
C GLU A 648 9.66 5.99 -18.49
N ASP A 649 9.71 5.42 -17.30
CA ASP A 649 10.80 4.56 -16.83
C ASP A 649 10.76 3.17 -17.47
N THR A 650 9.56 2.65 -17.65
CA THR A 650 9.27 1.40 -18.35
C THR A 650 9.67 1.51 -19.83
N ASP A 651 9.22 2.56 -20.52
CA ASP A 651 9.60 2.84 -21.91
C ASP A 651 11.12 2.97 -22.06
N LEU A 652 11.77 3.76 -21.20
CA LEU A 652 13.23 3.89 -21.20
C LEU A 652 13.92 2.54 -21.03
N ALA A 653 13.47 1.72 -20.08
CA ALA A 653 14.03 0.40 -19.83
C ALA A 653 13.88 -0.54 -21.03
N PHE A 654 12.72 -0.52 -21.70
CA PHE A 654 12.48 -1.35 -22.87
C PHE A 654 13.26 -0.87 -24.10
N LYS A 655 13.43 0.44 -24.30
CA LYS A 655 14.33 1.00 -25.33
C LYS A 655 15.78 0.59 -25.10
N VAL A 656 16.25 0.63 -23.85
CA VAL A 656 17.59 0.15 -23.45
C VAL A 656 17.76 -1.35 -23.72
N ARG A 657 16.75 -2.17 -23.38
CA ARG A 657 16.75 -3.61 -23.68
C ARG A 657 16.75 -3.88 -25.18
N GLN A 658 15.97 -3.14 -25.95
CA GLN A 658 15.94 -3.23 -27.41
C GLN A 658 17.28 -2.86 -28.05
N ALA A 659 18.04 -1.93 -27.44
CA ALA A 659 19.41 -1.59 -27.83
C ALA A 659 20.45 -2.65 -27.41
N GLY A 660 20.04 -3.76 -26.78
CA GLY A 660 20.90 -4.89 -26.43
C GLY A 660 21.57 -4.78 -25.05
N TYR A 661 21.14 -3.83 -24.21
CA TYR A 661 21.68 -3.65 -22.86
C TYR A 661 20.76 -4.25 -21.79
N LYS A 662 21.34 -4.59 -20.64
CA LYS A 662 20.62 -5.14 -19.49
C LYS A 662 20.06 -4.05 -18.59
N VAL A 663 18.94 -4.36 -17.94
CA VAL A 663 18.36 -3.56 -16.86
C VAL A 663 18.50 -4.34 -15.57
N LEU A 664 19.31 -3.86 -14.64
CA LEU A 664 19.66 -4.59 -13.42
C LEU A 664 19.08 -3.93 -12.17
N TYR A 665 18.66 -4.75 -11.22
CA TYR A 665 18.29 -4.35 -9.87
C TYR A 665 19.46 -4.62 -8.92
N GLN A 666 19.95 -3.59 -8.21
CA GLN A 666 21.08 -3.69 -7.28
C GLN A 666 20.61 -3.55 -5.81
N PRO A 667 20.46 -4.66 -5.07
CA PRO A 667 19.94 -4.64 -3.70
C PRO A 667 20.83 -3.94 -2.67
N LEU A 668 22.14 -3.80 -2.93
CA LEU A 668 23.05 -3.08 -2.04
C LEU A 668 22.87 -1.56 -2.13
N SER A 669 22.19 -1.06 -3.16
CA SER A 669 21.79 0.33 -3.25
C SER A 669 20.41 0.51 -2.64
N GLU A 670 20.33 0.89 -1.37
CA GLU A 670 19.04 1.09 -0.69
C GLU A 670 18.63 2.57 -0.65
N VAL A 671 17.37 2.84 -1.01
CA VAL A 671 16.77 4.18 -1.01
C VAL A 671 15.39 4.09 -0.36
N ILE A 672 15.11 4.94 0.62
CA ILE A 672 13.77 5.10 1.20
C ILE A 672 13.01 6.09 0.32
N HIS A 673 11.77 5.78 -0.07
CA HIS A 673 10.97 6.64 -0.94
C HIS A 673 9.56 6.82 -0.37
N TYR A 674 9.17 8.09 -0.15
CA TYR A 674 7.90 8.49 0.45
C TYR A 674 6.78 8.57 -0.62
N GLU A 675 6.56 7.46 -1.32
CA GLU A 675 5.65 7.37 -2.49
C GLU A 675 4.31 8.11 -2.28
N GLY A 676 3.98 9.02 -3.20
CA GLY A 676 2.71 9.76 -3.19
C GLY A 676 2.72 11.02 -2.32
N ALA A 677 3.81 11.35 -1.63
CA ALA A 677 3.96 12.61 -0.89
C ALA A 677 4.05 13.83 -1.82
N THR A 678 4.60 13.66 -3.03
CA THR A 678 4.79 14.72 -4.03
C THR A 678 3.83 14.58 -5.22
N GLY A 679 3.52 13.35 -5.65
CA GLY A 679 2.62 13.04 -6.77
C GLY A 679 1.12 12.90 -6.44
N GLY A 680 0.75 12.94 -5.16
CA GLY A 680 -0.62 12.70 -4.68
C GLY A 680 -1.00 11.20 -4.61
N THR A 681 -1.98 10.87 -3.77
CA THR A 681 -2.44 9.49 -3.49
C THR A 681 -3.75 9.12 -4.18
N ASP A 682 -4.35 10.03 -4.95
CA ASP A 682 -5.68 9.85 -5.55
C ASP A 682 -5.56 9.41 -7.03
N LEU A 683 -6.14 8.25 -7.37
CA LEU A 683 -6.22 7.75 -8.75
C LEU A 683 -7.26 8.51 -9.61
N SER A 684 -8.14 9.30 -8.97
CA SER A 684 -9.18 10.07 -9.65
C SER A 684 -8.81 11.54 -9.89
N ILE A 685 -7.78 12.07 -9.21
CA ILE A 685 -7.29 13.44 -9.36
C ILE A 685 -5.77 13.47 -9.14
N GLY A 686 -5.00 13.94 -10.13
CA GLY A 686 -3.54 14.10 -10.04
C GLY A 686 -2.78 13.33 -11.13
N THR A 687 -1.45 13.31 -11.03
CA THR A 687 -0.55 12.71 -12.02
C THR A 687 -0.76 11.19 -12.15
N LYS A 688 -1.21 10.49 -11.09
CA LYS A 688 -1.42 9.02 -11.07
C LYS A 688 -2.43 8.47 -12.08
N LYS A 689 -3.41 9.27 -12.56
CA LYS A 689 -4.34 8.85 -13.64
C LYS A 689 -3.63 8.48 -14.93
N HIS A 690 -2.42 9.02 -15.15
CA HIS A 690 -1.65 8.75 -16.35
C HIS A 690 -1.11 7.32 -16.37
N GLN A 691 -1.11 6.61 -15.24
CA GLN A 691 -0.79 5.18 -15.21
C GLN A 691 -1.75 4.36 -16.08
N ASP A 692 -3.07 4.62 -16.02
CA ASP A 692 -4.04 3.90 -16.86
C ASP A 692 -4.04 4.40 -18.32
N ILE A 693 -3.90 5.71 -18.52
CA ILE A 693 -3.87 6.32 -19.87
C ILE A 693 -2.67 5.81 -20.66
N ASN A 694 -1.49 5.84 -20.04
CA ASN A 694 -0.24 5.52 -20.70
C ASN A 694 -0.04 4.01 -20.87
N ARG A 695 -0.65 3.16 -20.03
CA ARG A 695 -0.62 1.70 -20.18
C ARG A 695 -1.11 1.21 -21.54
N SER A 696 -2.07 1.93 -22.14
CA SER A 696 -2.68 1.55 -23.42
C SER A 696 -1.82 1.86 -24.65
N ARG A 697 -0.69 2.55 -24.48
CA ARG A 697 0.23 2.94 -25.54
C ARG A 697 1.38 1.95 -25.62
#